data_AF-A0A956AGC0-F1
#
_entry.id   AF-A0A956AGC0-F1
#
_cell.length_a   1.000
_cell.length_b   1.000
_cell.length_c   1.000
_cell.angle_alpha   90.00
_cell.angle_beta   90.00
_cell.angle_gamma   90.00
#
_symmetry.space_group_name_H-M   'P 1'
#
loop_
_entity.id
_entity.type
_entity.pdbx_description
1 polymer ?
#
loop_
_entity_poly.entity_id
_entity_poly.type
_entity_poly.pdbx_seq_one_letter_code
_entity_poly.pdbx_strand_id
1 'polypeptide(L)'
;MDLLAVVRAAASRGAIDPRLFVRLCERLVAAGQEGEVLDVLRTSGLLDPASTPAAQSVDAHHSLDASTPAASVGGSESDGQWAVAHHEADAPAVNADVLARAEQLRATATGESRPPSRYEILREVARGGVGRIDLVRDRDLMRTLVMKTLIEGNEAGDYVMKKFVEEAQITAQLEHPHIVPVHDFGFFSGGEVFFTMKLVQGRTLKDVIKGLRTADAAIIQTYNRTKLLNIFRQVCLAIGFANSHGVVHRDIKSSNIMVGEFGETLVLDWGIAKVVGMVADEEHAVSTLRSQSDDATMMGVVTGTPAYMSPEQAAGKVDAVDARSDVYSLGAVLYEILTYRPPFRGKNFRQILAQVLTRAPLPPSKRAPENGVPRRLEEICMRCLAKHPDERFQSAADVVEALDQYMAGVEDLDRRARLSEAKVDEGLELLETYTRARGMVEHLRQELMDLEWQIHGHDPLDTKRALWARQAELAEAHARQQQAFTAAAQAFMAALGFNPENDDAANELARLYWFRLRDAERADDDDAVIDYRGLVEAYNRGLFDQLLRGEGRVIVRSVPAGATVVAAQCIEVDLQRQPLIQADLGVTPVQHVPLQQGTWLLQLQHAGFRDVHIPVRVERGEVADVACRFFTDEQIGAHFLYVPGGPFIMGGDAACSTARYRRVVEVGDVFVARYPVTCAEYLGFLRELDTRDRRAAQARSPRLKADGGYLWGRGPDGLIAWPSVDAEGLRWEPHWPVIGICLDDARAFCAWYSERSGVTVRLPTEEEWEKAARGTDGRLHPWGSR
;
A
#
# COMPACT_ATOMS: atom_id res chain seq x y z
N MET A 1 -23.45 5.77 9.80
CA MET A 1 -23.22 5.23 11.16
C MET A 1 -22.76 6.39 12.02
N ASP A 2 -23.19 6.45 13.27
CA ASP A 2 -22.65 7.39 14.25
C ASP A 2 -21.17 7.05 14.47
N LEU A 3 -20.27 7.88 13.93
CA LEU A 3 -18.82 7.68 14.01
C LEU A 3 -18.36 7.56 15.47
N LEU A 4 -19.06 8.23 16.39
CA LEU A 4 -18.78 8.18 17.81
C LEU A 4 -19.10 6.81 18.44
N ALA A 5 -20.19 6.18 18.00
CA ALA A 5 -20.56 4.84 18.45
C ALA A 5 -19.52 3.78 18.02
N VAL A 6 -18.94 3.95 16.82
CA VAL A 6 -17.88 3.07 16.31
C VAL A 6 -16.59 3.22 17.12
N VAL A 7 -16.18 4.46 17.42
CA VAL A 7 -14.96 4.72 18.21
C VAL A 7 -15.12 4.25 19.68
N ARG A 8 -16.32 4.37 20.27
CA ARG A 8 -16.63 3.82 21.61
C ARG A 8 -16.60 2.29 21.65
N ALA A 9 -17.15 1.63 20.64
CA ALA A 9 -17.13 0.17 20.53
C ALA A 9 -15.70 -0.37 20.30
N ALA A 10 -14.88 0.37 19.57
CA ALA A 10 -13.47 0.07 19.32
C ALA A 10 -12.62 0.11 20.59
N ALA A 11 -12.73 1.21 21.34
CA ALA A 11 -11.92 1.46 22.53
C ALA A 11 -12.25 0.50 23.68
N SER A 12 -13.49 0.03 23.78
CA SER A 12 -13.93 -0.92 24.82
C SER A 12 -13.57 -2.38 24.55
N ARG A 13 -13.27 -2.75 23.29
CA ARG A 13 -13.02 -4.14 22.87
C ARG A 13 -11.55 -4.45 22.57
N GLY A 14 -10.66 -3.45 22.58
CA GLY A 14 -9.22 -3.62 22.32
C GLY A 14 -8.87 -4.18 20.94
N ALA A 15 -9.80 -4.10 19.98
CA ALA A 15 -9.78 -4.87 18.73
C ALA A 15 -9.56 -4.03 17.46
N ILE A 16 -9.01 -2.82 17.57
CA ILE A 16 -8.74 -1.96 16.40
C ILE A 16 -7.24 -1.69 16.27
N ASP A 17 -6.77 -1.70 15.02
CA ASP A 17 -5.45 -1.24 14.61
C ASP A 17 -5.18 0.20 15.12
N PRO A 18 -4.07 0.47 15.83
CA PRO A 18 -3.76 1.78 16.39
C PRO A 18 -3.78 2.94 15.38
N ARG A 19 -3.42 2.69 14.11
CA ARG A 19 -3.42 3.70 13.03
C ARG A 19 -4.83 3.99 12.52
N LEU A 20 -5.70 2.98 12.48
CA LEU A 20 -7.11 3.18 12.13
C LEU A 20 -7.84 3.97 13.23
N PHE A 21 -7.51 3.69 14.49
CA PHE A 21 -8.03 4.45 15.64
C PHE A 21 -7.61 5.93 15.58
N VAL A 22 -6.33 6.21 15.30
CA VAL A 22 -5.83 7.59 15.11
C VAL A 22 -6.56 8.31 13.97
N ARG A 23 -6.71 7.67 12.80
CA ARG A 23 -7.42 8.27 11.66
C ARG A 23 -8.90 8.55 11.94
N LEU A 24 -9.58 7.70 12.71
CA LEU A 24 -10.97 7.95 13.14
C LEU A 24 -11.06 9.13 14.10
N CYS A 25 -10.10 9.26 15.03
CA CYS A 25 -10.00 10.42 15.92
C CYS A 25 -9.72 11.71 15.13
N GLU A 26 -8.83 11.69 14.14
CA GLU A 26 -8.54 12.85 13.28
C GLU A 26 -9.77 13.32 12.50
N ARG A 27 -10.61 12.40 11.99
CA ARG A 27 -11.86 12.75 11.32
C ARG A 27 -12.90 13.38 12.26
N LEU A 28 -12.97 12.93 13.51
CA LEU A 28 -13.86 13.52 14.53
C LEU A 28 -13.39 14.90 14.99
N VAL A 29 -12.07 15.10 15.10
CA VAL A 29 -11.45 16.42 15.36
C VAL A 29 -11.73 17.38 14.20
N ALA A 30 -11.55 16.94 12.96
CA ALA A 30 -11.88 17.73 11.77
C ALA A 30 -13.38 18.08 11.68
N ALA A 31 -14.26 17.28 12.30
CA ALA A 31 -15.70 17.54 12.41
C ALA A 31 -16.07 18.41 13.64
N GLY A 32 -15.10 18.92 14.40
CA GLY A 32 -15.33 19.78 15.57
C GLY A 32 -15.81 19.04 16.82
N GLN A 33 -15.70 17.71 16.86
CA GLN A 33 -16.12 16.87 18.00
C GLN A 33 -14.96 16.52 18.94
N GLU A 34 -14.02 17.45 19.13
CA GLU A 34 -12.80 17.28 19.93
C GLU A 34 -13.09 16.84 21.39
N GLY A 35 -14.15 17.39 21.99
CA GLY A 35 -14.56 17.05 23.35
C GLY A 35 -15.01 15.59 23.50
N GLU A 36 -15.65 15.03 22.47
CA GLU A 36 -16.14 13.65 22.50
C GLU A 36 -15.01 12.64 22.30
N VAL A 37 -14.00 12.98 21.48
CA VAL A 37 -12.77 12.19 21.32
C VAL A 37 -12.00 12.11 22.64
N LEU A 38 -11.85 13.25 23.35
CA LEU A 38 -11.19 13.28 24.65
C LEU A 38 -11.93 12.45 25.71
N ASP A 39 -13.26 12.46 25.71
CA ASP A 39 -14.06 11.63 26.61
C ASP A 39 -13.90 10.14 26.35
N VAL A 40 -13.83 9.72 25.08
CA VAL A 40 -13.58 8.31 24.71
C VAL A 40 -12.16 7.88 25.11
N LEU A 41 -11.16 8.74 24.93
CA LEU A 41 -9.78 8.44 25.32
C LEU A 41 -9.60 8.35 26.85
N ARG A 42 -10.33 9.16 27.62
CA ARG A 42 -10.35 9.08 29.10
C ARG A 42 -11.07 7.84 29.60
N THR A 43 -12.24 7.53 29.05
CA THR A 43 -13.04 6.36 29.47
C THR A 43 -12.43 5.01 29.08
N SER A 44 -11.54 5.01 28.07
CA SER A 44 -10.76 3.83 27.66
C SER A 44 -9.39 3.70 28.34
N GLY A 45 -9.01 4.64 29.21
CA GLY A 45 -7.74 4.62 29.95
C GLY A 45 -6.50 4.95 29.11
N LEU A 46 -6.68 5.45 27.88
CA LEU A 46 -5.61 5.83 26.96
C LEU A 46 -5.07 7.26 27.19
N LEU A 47 -5.75 8.03 28.04
CA LEU A 47 -5.36 9.37 28.46
C LEU A 47 -5.45 9.46 29.99
N ASP A 48 -4.35 9.87 30.62
CA ASP A 48 -4.26 10.06 32.06
C ASP A 48 -5.17 11.24 32.48
N PRO A 49 -6.07 11.10 33.48
CA PRO A 49 -7.01 12.15 33.87
C PRO A 49 -6.37 13.49 34.29
N ALA A 50 -5.05 13.55 34.48
CA ALA A 50 -4.32 14.73 34.94
C ALA A 50 -3.74 15.65 33.84
N SER A 51 -3.88 15.33 32.55
CA SER A 51 -3.30 16.18 31.48
C SER A 51 -4.33 17.08 30.80
N THR A 52 -4.22 18.39 31.02
CA THR A 52 -4.94 19.45 30.30
C THR A 52 -3.92 20.47 29.77
N PRO A 53 -3.96 20.88 28.50
CA PRO A 53 -3.44 22.18 28.09
C PRO A 53 -4.59 23.17 27.86
N ALA A 54 -4.37 24.40 28.30
CA ALA A 54 -5.29 25.52 28.23
C ALA A 54 -5.59 25.96 26.79
N ALA A 55 -6.86 26.24 26.50
CA ALA A 55 -7.29 26.93 25.29
C ALA A 55 -6.80 28.38 25.32
N GLN A 56 -6.05 28.79 24.29
CA GLN A 56 -5.83 30.20 23.97
C GLN A 56 -6.49 30.50 22.62
N SER A 57 -7.45 31.43 22.70
CA SER A 57 -8.15 32.07 21.59
C SER A 57 -7.20 32.91 20.73
N VAL A 58 -7.37 32.85 19.41
CA VAL A 58 -6.87 33.90 18.51
C VAL A 58 -7.99 34.30 17.56
N ASP A 59 -8.35 35.58 17.63
CA ASP A 59 -9.38 36.26 16.86
C ASP A 59 -9.09 36.26 15.36
N ALA A 60 -10.16 36.12 14.57
CA ALA A 60 -10.15 36.27 13.12
C ALA A 60 -10.73 37.63 12.72
N HIS A 61 -9.89 38.50 12.16
CA HIS A 61 -10.32 39.58 11.27
C HIS A 61 -9.30 39.70 10.14
N HIS A 62 -9.72 39.37 8.91
CA HIS A 62 -9.53 40.18 7.72
C HIS A 62 -10.16 39.48 6.51
N SER A 63 -11.27 40.04 6.04
CA SER A 63 -11.81 39.84 4.69
C SER A 63 -10.98 40.67 3.71
N LEU A 64 -10.62 40.11 2.55
CA LEU A 64 -10.37 40.89 1.34
C LEU A 64 -10.73 40.05 0.11
N ASP A 65 -11.40 40.72 -0.81
CA ASP A 65 -12.19 40.21 -1.93
C ASP A 65 -11.40 39.47 -3.01
N ALA A 66 -12.09 38.50 -3.60
CA ALA A 66 -11.75 37.88 -4.87
C ALA A 66 -12.33 38.71 -6.03
N SER A 67 -11.50 39.15 -6.96
CA SER A 67 -11.91 39.41 -8.35
C SER A 67 -10.71 39.37 -9.30
N THR A 68 -10.68 38.39 -10.19
CA THR A 68 -9.94 38.47 -11.45
C THR A 68 -10.67 37.62 -12.49
N PRO A 69 -11.12 38.18 -13.62
CA PRO A 69 -11.73 37.41 -14.70
C PRO A 69 -10.69 36.88 -15.68
N ALA A 70 -11.07 35.76 -16.29
CA ALA A 70 -10.38 35.14 -17.42
C ALA A 70 -10.36 36.06 -18.65
N ALA A 71 -9.26 36.00 -19.42
CA ALA A 71 -9.23 36.50 -20.79
C ALA A 71 -8.47 35.53 -21.70
N SER A 72 -9.10 35.32 -22.85
CA SER A 72 -8.84 34.40 -23.95
C SER A 72 -7.48 34.56 -24.63
N VAL A 73 -6.91 33.42 -25.03
CA VAL A 73 -5.83 33.29 -26.01
C VAL A 73 -6.39 33.53 -27.41
N GLY A 74 -5.88 34.56 -28.09
CA GLY A 74 -6.03 34.77 -29.52
C GLY A 74 -4.64 34.92 -30.14
N GLY A 75 -4.33 34.10 -31.13
CA GLY A 75 -3.04 34.08 -31.80
C GLY A 75 -2.86 35.22 -32.79
N SER A 76 -1.60 35.55 -33.06
CA SER A 76 -1.14 36.11 -34.32
C SER A 76 0.38 35.92 -34.41
N GLU A 77 0.80 35.23 -35.45
CA GLU A 77 2.17 35.15 -35.93
C GLU A 77 2.65 36.54 -36.37
N SER A 78 3.89 36.89 -36.05
CA SER A 78 4.63 37.89 -36.80
C SER A 78 6.10 37.46 -36.93
N ASP A 79 6.47 37.19 -38.18
CA ASP A 79 7.84 37.07 -38.65
C ASP A 79 8.64 38.34 -38.31
N GLY A 80 9.71 38.16 -37.54
CA GLY A 80 10.72 39.17 -37.28
C GLY A 80 12.09 38.65 -37.69
N GLN A 81 12.42 38.77 -38.98
CA GLN A 81 13.78 38.61 -39.48
C GLN A 81 14.68 39.70 -38.87
N TRP A 82 15.68 39.31 -38.09
CA TRP A 82 16.81 40.18 -37.74
C TRP A 82 17.97 39.84 -38.66
N ALA A 83 18.26 40.77 -39.58
CA ALA A 83 19.43 40.71 -40.44
C ALA A 83 20.69 40.90 -39.59
N VAL A 84 21.55 39.88 -39.56
CA VAL A 84 22.91 39.96 -39.01
C VAL A 84 23.78 40.60 -40.08
N ALA A 85 24.27 41.80 -39.81
CA ALA A 85 25.30 42.43 -40.62
C ALA A 85 26.64 41.78 -40.30
N HIS A 86 27.23 41.06 -41.26
CA HIS A 86 28.61 40.62 -41.19
C HIS A 86 29.54 41.83 -41.17
N HIS A 87 30.21 42.07 -40.05
CA HIS A 87 31.43 42.86 -40.01
C HIS A 87 32.61 41.90 -39.90
N GLU A 88 33.37 41.77 -40.99
CA GLU A 88 34.75 41.26 -40.94
C GLU A 88 35.54 42.13 -39.95
N ALA A 89 35.92 41.54 -38.81
CA ALA A 89 36.79 42.19 -37.85
C ALA A 89 38.23 41.75 -38.11
N ASP A 90 38.99 42.63 -38.76
CA ASP A 90 40.44 42.73 -38.56
C ASP A 90 40.70 42.88 -37.05
N ALA A 91 41.36 41.89 -36.43
CA ALA A 91 41.78 41.96 -35.03
C ALA A 91 43.29 42.30 -34.92
N PRO A 92 43.64 43.57 -34.67
CA PRO A 92 44.88 43.88 -33.98
C PRO A 92 44.67 44.83 -32.77
N ALA A 93 45.56 44.71 -31.76
CA ALA A 93 46.02 45.79 -30.84
C ALA A 93 45.43 46.01 -29.42
N VAL A 94 44.57 45.17 -28.82
CA VAL A 94 44.08 45.43 -27.43
C VAL A 94 45.07 45.02 -26.32
N ASN A 95 45.99 44.09 -26.60
CA ASN A 95 46.68 43.32 -25.57
C ASN A 95 48.05 43.88 -25.10
N ALA A 96 48.83 44.51 -25.98
CA ALA A 96 50.08 45.17 -25.60
C ALA A 96 49.85 46.44 -24.75
N ASP A 97 48.64 46.99 -24.83
CA ASP A 97 48.24 48.26 -24.21
C ASP A 97 48.04 48.12 -22.69
N VAL A 98 47.55 46.98 -22.18
CA VAL A 98 47.25 46.80 -20.74
C VAL A 98 48.53 46.81 -19.87
N LEU A 99 49.58 46.10 -20.30
CA LEU A 99 50.87 46.06 -19.59
C LEU A 99 51.59 47.42 -19.66
N ALA A 100 51.66 48.00 -20.86
CA ALA A 100 52.25 49.33 -21.07
C ALA A 100 51.51 50.41 -20.26
N ARG A 101 50.18 50.32 -20.16
CA ARG A 101 49.36 51.24 -19.38
C ARG A 101 49.57 51.08 -17.88
N ALA A 102 49.69 49.84 -17.38
CA ALA A 102 50.01 49.58 -15.98
C ALA A 102 51.38 50.17 -15.61
N GLU A 103 52.41 49.95 -16.43
CA GLU A 103 53.75 50.51 -16.26
C GLU A 103 53.75 52.04 -16.29
N GLN A 104 53.03 52.64 -17.24
CA GLN A 104 52.90 54.09 -17.33
C GLN A 104 52.28 54.69 -16.07
N LEU A 105 51.18 54.10 -15.57
CA LEU A 105 50.51 54.55 -14.35
C LEU A 105 51.43 54.43 -13.14
N ARG A 106 52.18 53.33 -13.01
CA ARG A 106 53.19 53.13 -11.96
C ARG A 106 54.29 54.19 -12.00
N ALA A 107 54.80 54.52 -13.18
CA ALA A 107 55.86 55.51 -13.35
C ALA A 107 55.42 56.93 -12.94
N THR A 108 54.12 57.22 -13.03
CA THR A 108 53.53 58.52 -12.67
C THR A 108 52.87 58.56 -11.29
N ALA A 109 52.85 57.45 -10.56
CA ALA A 109 52.14 57.34 -9.29
C ALA A 109 52.89 58.10 -8.17
N THR A 110 52.24 59.11 -7.58
CA THR A 110 52.71 59.79 -6.36
C THR A 110 51.67 59.67 -5.26
N GLY A 111 51.96 58.87 -4.22
CA GLY A 111 51.06 58.65 -3.07
C GLY A 111 50.47 57.24 -2.99
N GLU A 112 49.50 57.05 -2.08
CA GLU A 112 48.80 55.77 -1.94
C GLU A 112 47.94 55.44 -3.18
N SER A 113 48.01 54.19 -3.64
CA SER A 113 47.21 53.73 -4.76
C SER A 113 45.72 53.68 -4.42
N ARG A 114 44.87 54.28 -5.26
CA ARG A 114 43.42 54.39 -5.07
C ARG A 114 42.66 53.88 -6.29
N PRO A 115 41.47 53.28 -6.08
CA PRO A 115 40.59 52.90 -7.20
C PRO A 115 40.03 54.15 -7.89
N PRO A 116 39.49 54.02 -9.11
CA PRO A 116 38.72 55.08 -9.75
C PRO A 116 37.62 55.64 -8.84
N SER A 117 37.34 56.95 -8.91
CA SER A 117 36.37 57.63 -8.02
C SER A 117 34.95 57.07 -8.06
N ARG A 118 34.59 56.38 -9.15
CA ARG A 118 33.35 55.60 -9.32
C ARG A 118 33.22 54.49 -8.28
N TYR A 119 34.32 53.89 -7.85
CA TYR A 119 34.32 52.75 -6.94
C TYR A 119 34.74 53.16 -5.53
N GLU A 120 33.85 52.92 -4.57
CA GLU A 120 34.15 53.05 -3.15
C GLU A 120 34.39 51.67 -2.55
N ILE A 121 35.60 51.43 -2.04
CA ILE A 121 35.92 50.22 -1.29
C ILE A 121 35.21 50.29 0.07
N LEU A 122 34.27 49.37 0.29
CA LEU A 122 33.52 49.28 1.54
C LEU A 122 34.29 48.47 2.59
N ARG A 123 34.78 47.29 2.20
CA ARG A 123 35.60 46.41 3.05
C ARG A 123 36.35 45.37 2.23
N GLU A 124 37.47 44.89 2.76
CA GLU A 124 38.13 43.70 2.24
C GLU A 124 37.29 42.44 2.56
N VAL A 125 37.10 41.57 1.57
CA VAL A 125 36.40 40.27 1.72
C VAL A 125 37.42 39.15 1.93
N ALA A 126 38.51 39.16 1.17
CA ALA A 126 39.59 38.19 1.27
C ALA A 126 40.89 38.75 0.68
N ARG A 127 42.04 38.25 1.16
CA ARG A 127 43.36 38.58 0.64
C ARG A 127 44.20 37.31 0.51
N GLY A 128 44.70 37.06 -0.69
CA GLY A 128 45.62 35.96 -1.00
C GLY A 128 47.03 36.46 -1.34
N GLY A 129 47.91 35.54 -1.75
CA GLY A 129 49.30 35.87 -2.11
C GLY A 129 49.48 36.60 -3.45
N VAL A 130 48.47 36.57 -4.31
CA VAL A 130 48.51 37.14 -5.67
C VAL A 130 47.42 38.21 -5.90
N GLY A 131 46.40 38.28 -5.04
CA GLY A 131 45.29 39.21 -5.24
C GLY A 131 44.44 39.46 -4.00
N ARG A 132 43.75 40.59 -4.00
CA ARG A 132 42.79 41.07 -3.00
C ARG A 132 41.38 41.01 -3.57
N ILE A 133 40.40 40.66 -2.75
CA ILE A 133 38.99 40.71 -3.09
C ILE A 133 38.33 41.73 -2.16
N ASP A 134 37.82 42.81 -2.73
CA ASP A 134 37.17 43.91 -2.03
C ASP A 134 35.67 43.95 -2.34
N LEU A 135 34.86 44.26 -1.34
CA LEU A 135 33.46 44.64 -1.52
C LEU A 135 33.44 46.11 -1.89
N VAL A 136 32.88 46.46 -3.04
CA VAL A 136 32.88 47.83 -3.56
C VAL A 136 31.48 48.32 -3.87
N ARG A 137 31.24 49.62 -3.70
CA ARG A 137 30.04 50.30 -4.18
C ARG A 137 30.36 51.00 -5.49
N ASP A 138 29.67 50.62 -6.55
CA ASP A 138 29.63 51.39 -7.80
C ASP A 138 28.69 52.57 -7.56
N ARG A 139 29.26 53.78 -7.49
CA ARG A 139 28.53 55.02 -7.17
C ARG A 139 27.65 55.50 -8.33
N ASP A 140 28.00 55.12 -9.55
CA ASP A 140 27.26 55.55 -10.74
C ASP A 140 26.03 54.66 -10.94
N LEU A 141 26.22 53.34 -10.84
CA LEU A 141 25.13 52.36 -10.97
C LEU A 141 24.43 52.03 -9.64
N MET A 142 24.87 52.63 -8.53
CA MET A 142 24.31 52.51 -7.19
C MET A 142 24.15 51.05 -6.71
N ARG A 143 25.08 50.18 -7.10
CA ARG A 143 25.07 48.75 -6.77
C ARG A 143 26.33 48.32 -6.01
N THR A 144 26.22 47.22 -5.27
CA THR A 144 27.36 46.61 -4.58
C THR A 144 27.92 45.48 -5.44
N LEU A 145 29.24 45.48 -5.63
CA LEU A 145 29.99 44.53 -6.46
C LEU A 145 31.16 43.93 -5.67
N VAL A 146 31.78 42.92 -6.26
CA VAL A 146 33.07 42.40 -5.83
C VAL A 146 34.14 42.90 -6.79
N MET A 147 35.25 43.44 -6.26
CA MET A 147 36.42 43.85 -7.02
C MET A 147 37.58 42.93 -6.70
N LYS A 148 38.09 42.19 -7.69
CA LYS A 148 39.34 41.45 -7.57
C LYS A 148 40.45 42.38 -8.04
N THR A 149 41.48 42.57 -7.22
CA THR A 149 42.63 43.43 -7.48
C THR A 149 43.90 42.58 -7.41
N LEU A 150 44.83 42.75 -8.34
CA LEU A 150 46.13 42.07 -8.27
C LEU A 150 47.02 42.76 -7.21
N ILE A 151 47.55 42.00 -6.24
CA ILE A 151 48.52 42.51 -5.26
C ILE A 151 49.92 42.11 -5.73
N GLU A 152 50.84 43.07 -5.87
CA GLU A 152 52.22 42.76 -6.24
C GLU A 152 53.05 42.13 -5.12
N GLY A 153 53.83 41.12 -5.50
CA GLY A 153 54.90 40.52 -4.71
C GLY A 153 55.89 39.73 -5.60
N ASN A 154 57.05 40.34 -5.87
CA ASN A 154 58.28 39.79 -6.50
C ASN A 154 58.32 39.50 -8.02
N GLU A 155 59.56 39.33 -8.52
CA GLU A 155 60.11 39.28 -9.90
C GLU A 155 59.39 38.44 -11.00
N ALA A 156 58.24 37.82 -10.72
CA ALA A 156 57.42 37.06 -11.67
C ALA A 156 56.21 37.86 -12.23
N GLY A 157 56.22 39.19 -12.08
CA GLY A 157 55.07 40.10 -12.24
C GLY A 157 54.29 39.97 -13.56
N ASP A 158 54.98 39.88 -14.69
CA ASP A 158 54.32 39.90 -16.01
C ASP A 158 53.50 38.65 -16.29
N TYR A 159 53.97 37.48 -15.84
CA TYR A 159 53.26 36.22 -16.03
C TYR A 159 51.97 36.17 -15.22
N VAL A 160 52.05 36.62 -13.98
CA VAL A 160 50.92 36.66 -13.05
C VAL A 160 49.88 37.69 -13.50
N MET A 161 50.33 38.84 -13.97
CA MET A 161 49.48 39.87 -14.57
C MET A 161 48.74 39.34 -15.81
N LYS A 162 49.45 38.71 -16.75
CA LYS A 162 48.82 38.10 -17.95
C LYS A 162 47.73 37.10 -17.57
N LYS A 163 47.98 36.24 -16.57
CA LYS A 163 46.98 35.28 -16.08
C LYS A 163 45.75 35.95 -15.46
N PHE A 164 45.95 37.04 -14.73
CA PHE A 164 44.87 37.82 -14.14
C PHE A 164 43.98 38.49 -15.19
N VAL A 165 44.59 39.06 -16.24
CA VAL A 165 43.86 39.66 -17.37
C VAL A 165 43.13 38.58 -18.17
N GLU A 166 43.78 37.45 -18.44
CA GLU A 166 43.14 36.30 -19.10
C GLU A 166 41.91 35.80 -18.34
N GLU A 167 41.97 35.71 -17.00
CA GLU A 167 40.81 35.33 -16.17
C GLU A 167 39.62 36.26 -16.39
N ALA A 168 39.86 37.57 -16.36
CA ALA A 168 38.82 38.57 -16.54
C ALA A 168 38.22 38.48 -17.95
N GLN A 169 39.06 38.33 -18.99
CA GLN A 169 38.64 38.21 -20.38
C GLN A 169 37.83 36.94 -20.64
N ILE A 170 38.27 35.79 -20.13
CA ILE A 170 37.56 34.51 -20.27
C ILE A 170 36.20 34.60 -19.59
N THR A 171 36.18 35.08 -18.34
CA THR A 171 34.93 35.14 -17.57
C THR A 171 33.94 36.14 -18.17
N ALA A 172 34.42 37.28 -18.69
CA ALA A 172 33.57 38.29 -19.33
C ALA A 172 32.93 37.81 -20.65
N GLN A 173 33.59 36.89 -21.38
CA GLN A 173 33.08 36.32 -22.64
C GLN A 173 32.15 35.12 -22.43
N LEU A 174 32.01 34.62 -21.19
CA LEU A 174 31.16 33.48 -20.87
C LEU A 174 29.83 33.93 -20.24
N GLU A 175 28.91 34.39 -21.09
CA GLU A 175 27.57 34.83 -20.66
C GLU A 175 26.63 33.64 -20.43
N HIS A 176 26.52 33.19 -19.18
CA HIS A 176 25.65 32.07 -18.83
C HIS A 176 25.02 32.27 -17.43
N PRO A 177 23.76 31.86 -17.18
CA PRO A 177 23.09 32.03 -15.88
C PRO A 177 23.82 31.43 -14.67
N HIS A 178 24.69 30.45 -14.92
CA HIS A 178 25.46 29.74 -13.90
C HIS A 178 26.96 30.07 -13.89
N ILE A 179 27.37 31.14 -14.58
CA ILE A 179 28.73 31.68 -14.57
C ILE A 179 28.68 33.10 -14.01
N VAL A 180 29.60 33.45 -13.10
CA VAL A 180 29.62 34.80 -12.52
C VAL A 180 29.96 35.85 -13.59
N PRO A 181 29.12 36.86 -13.82
CA PRO A 181 29.43 37.88 -14.82
C PRO A 181 30.48 38.86 -14.30
N VAL A 182 31.46 39.16 -15.17
CA VAL A 182 32.38 40.29 -15.01
C VAL A 182 31.74 41.55 -15.61
N HIS A 183 31.83 42.67 -14.90
CA HIS A 183 31.15 43.91 -15.24
C HIS A 183 32.07 45.03 -15.71
N ASP A 184 33.31 45.06 -15.23
CA ASP A 184 34.25 46.12 -15.58
C ASP A 184 35.70 45.66 -15.37
N PHE A 185 36.65 46.25 -16.09
CA PHE A 185 38.08 46.02 -15.97
C PHE A 185 38.81 47.37 -15.96
N GLY A 186 39.76 47.57 -15.05
CA GLY A 186 40.45 48.85 -14.95
C GLY A 186 41.73 48.82 -14.12
N PHE A 187 42.23 50.03 -13.83
CA PHE A 187 43.48 50.25 -13.10
C PHE A 187 43.25 51.16 -11.91
N PHE A 188 43.97 50.88 -10.82
CA PHE A 188 44.17 51.85 -9.75
C PHE A 188 45.16 52.93 -10.20
N SER A 189 45.21 54.05 -9.47
CA SER A 189 46.15 55.14 -9.74
C SER A 189 47.62 54.71 -9.62
N GLY A 190 47.92 53.68 -8.84
CA GLY A 190 49.24 53.06 -8.72
C GLY A 190 49.57 52.04 -9.82
N GLY A 191 48.66 51.80 -10.77
CA GLY A 191 48.83 50.84 -11.87
C GLY A 191 48.56 49.38 -11.50
N GLU A 192 47.97 49.09 -10.34
CA GLU A 192 47.39 47.78 -10.04
C GLU A 192 46.14 47.54 -10.88
N VAL A 193 46.03 46.36 -11.49
CA VAL A 193 44.84 45.98 -12.27
C VAL A 193 43.74 45.45 -11.38
N PHE A 194 42.49 45.69 -11.79
CA PHE A 194 41.32 45.12 -11.17
C PHE A 194 40.26 44.76 -12.19
N PHE A 195 39.35 43.87 -11.79
CA PHE A 195 38.07 43.71 -12.47
C PHE A 195 36.95 43.60 -11.44
N THR A 196 35.75 44.03 -11.81
CA THR A 196 34.55 43.94 -10.98
C THR A 196 33.62 42.84 -11.47
N MET A 197 32.97 42.16 -10.54
CA MET A 197 32.04 41.06 -10.84
C MET A 197 30.82 41.14 -9.90
N LYS A 198 29.77 40.39 -10.24
CA LYS A 198 28.57 40.28 -9.41
C LYS A 198 28.92 39.85 -7.97
N LEU A 199 28.37 40.55 -6.98
CA LEU A 199 28.35 40.06 -5.60
C LEU A 199 27.35 38.90 -5.49
N VAL A 200 27.86 37.70 -5.26
CA VAL A 200 27.02 36.52 -5.04
C VAL A 200 26.65 36.43 -3.56
N GLN A 201 25.38 36.62 -3.24
CA GLN A 201 24.85 36.43 -1.89
C GLN A 201 24.54 34.95 -1.67
N GLY A 202 25.13 34.32 -0.66
CA GLY A 202 24.95 32.90 -0.39
C GLY A 202 26.12 32.24 0.31
N ARG A 203 26.24 30.92 0.16
CA ARG A 203 27.31 30.10 0.74
C ARG A 203 28.02 29.31 -0.35
N THR A 204 29.27 28.92 -0.11
CA THR A 204 29.93 27.98 -1.01
C THR A 204 29.30 26.58 -0.87
N LEU A 205 29.30 25.78 -1.94
CA LEU A 205 28.88 24.39 -1.88
C LEU A 205 29.72 23.61 -0.86
N LYS A 206 30.99 23.97 -0.67
CA LYS A 206 31.86 23.42 0.37
C LYS A 206 31.31 23.65 1.77
N ASP A 207 30.77 24.84 2.05
CA ASP A 207 30.17 25.16 3.36
C ASP A 207 28.84 24.42 3.56
N VAL A 208 28.04 24.28 2.51
CA VAL A 208 26.81 23.45 2.52
C VAL A 208 27.16 22.00 2.86
N ILE A 209 28.12 21.40 2.14
CA ILE A 209 28.58 20.02 2.37
C ILE A 209 29.18 19.87 3.78
N LYS A 210 29.91 20.88 4.27
CA LYS A 210 30.44 20.88 5.63
C LYS A 210 29.30 20.84 6.66
N GLY A 211 28.24 21.64 6.46
CA GLY A 211 27.06 21.65 7.33
C GLY A 211 26.33 20.31 7.35
N LEU A 212 26.14 19.68 6.19
CA LEU A 212 25.57 18.33 6.08
C LEU A 212 26.41 17.29 6.84
N ARG A 213 27.74 17.35 6.69
CA ARG A 213 28.67 16.46 7.40
C ARG A 213 28.63 16.62 8.91
N THR A 214 28.38 17.83 9.40
CA THR A 214 28.28 18.12 10.85
C THR A 214 26.85 18.01 11.37
N ALA A 215 25.92 17.49 10.56
CA ALA A 215 24.50 17.33 10.89
C ALA A 215 23.81 18.63 11.36
N ASP A 216 24.11 19.76 10.71
CA ASP A 216 23.40 21.03 10.94
C ASP A 216 21.96 20.91 10.45
N ALA A 217 20.99 21.02 11.37
CA ALA A 217 19.57 20.83 11.10
C ALA A 217 19.01 21.78 10.04
N ALA A 218 19.42 23.06 10.07
CA ALA A 218 18.95 24.06 9.11
C ALA A 218 19.45 23.74 7.70
N ILE A 219 20.68 23.24 7.58
CA ILE A 219 21.28 22.83 6.31
C ILE A 219 20.62 21.55 5.78
N ILE A 220 20.38 20.55 6.63
CA ILE A 220 19.72 19.30 6.23
C ILE A 220 18.30 19.57 5.72
N GLN A 221 17.54 20.42 6.40
CA GLN A 221 16.18 20.79 5.98
C GLN A 221 16.18 21.53 4.64
N THR A 222 17.18 22.37 4.40
CA THR A 222 17.26 23.22 3.19
C THR A 222 17.83 22.49 1.98
N TYR A 223 18.83 21.63 2.17
CA TYR A 223 19.64 21.02 1.11
C TYR A 223 19.48 19.49 1.08
N ASN A 224 18.29 19.03 0.73
CA ASN A 224 18.06 17.62 0.44
C ASN A 224 18.79 17.16 -0.84
N ARG A 225 18.80 15.85 -1.10
CA ARG A 225 19.47 15.25 -2.25
C ARG A 225 19.04 15.86 -3.58
N THR A 226 17.73 16.03 -3.80
CA THR A 226 17.19 16.60 -5.05
C THR A 226 17.74 18.00 -5.29
N LYS A 227 17.79 18.85 -4.26
CA LYS A 227 18.38 20.20 -4.37
C LYS A 227 19.87 20.16 -4.66
N LEU A 228 20.62 19.28 -4.02
CA LEU A 228 22.06 19.10 -4.29
C LEU A 228 22.34 18.61 -5.72
N LEU A 229 21.52 17.71 -6.24
CA LEU A 229 21.63 17.24 -7.62
C LEU A 229 21.24 18.34 -8.63
N ASN A 230 20.26 19.19 -8.32
CA ASN A 230 19.95 20.36 -9.12
C ASN A 230 21.10 21.38 -9.15
N ILE A 231 21.75 21.64 -8.01
CA ILE A 231 22.96 22.47 -7.94
C ILE A 231 24.06 21.86 -8.83
N PHE A 232 24.31 20.56 -8.69
CA PHE A 232 25.30 19.87 -9.52
C PHE A 232 24.98 19.91 -11.01
N ARG A 233 23.70 19.75 -11.38
CA ARG A 233 23.20 19.88 -12.75
C ARG A 233 23.49 21.26 -13.32
N GLN A 234 23.20 22.33 -12.57
CA GLN A 234 23.47 23.72 -12.97
C GLN A 234 24.96 23.99 -13.17
N VAL A 235 25.82 23.39 -12.33
CA VAL A 235 27.28 23.44 -12.51
C VAL A 235 27.70 22.69 -13.79
N CYS A 236 27.14 21.51 -14.07
CA CYS A 236 27.44 20.79 -15.31
C CYS A 236 27.03 21.58 -16.56
N LEU A 237 25.90 22.30 -16.51
CA LEU A 237 25.47 23.19 -17.60
C LEU A 237 26.46 24.34 -17.82
N ALA A 238 26.92 25.00 -16.75
CA ALA A 238 27.94 26.06 -16.85
C ALA A 238 29.24 25.56 -17.49
N ILE A 239 29.72 24.39 -17.06
CA ILE A 239 30.95 23.80 -17.58
C ILE A 239 30.78 23.33 -19.02
N GLY A 240 29.63 22.72 -19.35
CA GLY A 240 29.31 22.33 -20.72
C GLY A 240 29.28 23.52 -21.67
N PHE A 241 28.69 24.64 -21.24
CA PHE A 241 28.70 25.89 -21.99
C PHE A 241 30.12 26.43 -22.19
N ALA A 242 30.94 26.49 -21.14
CA ALA A 242 32.33 26.94 -21.29
C ALA A 242 33.16 26.03 -22.20
N ASN A 243 32.99 24.71 -22.08
CA ASN A 243 33.67 23.74 -22.93
C ASN A 243 33.25 23.86 -24.40
N SER A 244 31.98 24.19 -24.70
CA SER A 244 31.53 24.42 -26.08
C SER A 244 32.15 25.68 -26.71
N HIS A 245 32.61 26.63 -25.88
CA HIS A 245 33.34 27.82 -26.31
C HIS A 245 34.88 27.63 -26.28
N GLY A 246 35.34 26.38 -26.19
CA GLY A 246 36.76 26.03 -26.18
C GLY A 246 37.48 26.31 -24.85
N VAL A 247 36.75 26.59 -23.76
CA VAL A 247 37.33 26.91 -22.45
C VAL A 247 37.27 25.68 -21.53
N VAL A 248 38.42 25.23 -21.04
CA VAL A 248 38.54 24.20 -19.99
C VAL A 248 38.86 24.87 -18.66
N HIS A 249 38.05 24.66 -17.63
CA HIS A 249 38.13 25.38 -16.35
C HIS A 249 39.32 24.93 -15.48
N ARG A 250 39.60 23.63 -15.39
CA ARG A 250 40.76 23.03 -14.68
C ARG A 250 40.81 23.14 -13.14
N ASP A 251 39.91 23.85 -12.46
CA ASP A 251 39.86 23.94 -10.97
C ASP A 251 38.45 23.81 -10.40
N ILE A 252 37.64 22.93 -10.99
CA ILE A 252 36.27 22.70 -10.51
C ILE A 252 36.33 22.02 -9.13
N LYS A 253 35.79 22.69 -8.11
CA LYS A 253 35.72 22.20 -6.73
C LYS A 253 34.58 22.89 -5.97
N SER A 254 34.13 22.28 -4.88
CA SER A 254 33.00 22.79 -4.10
C SER A 254 33.21 24.19 -3.47
N SER A 255 34.45 24.67 -3.32
CA SER A 255 34.71 26.05 -2.87
C SER A 255 34.55 27.09 -3.97
N ASN A 256 34.57 26.69 -5.24
CA ASN A 256 34.44 27.58 -6.41
C ASN A 256 32.99 27.56 -6.96
N ILE A 257 32.06 27.01 -6.19
CA ILE A 257 30.63 26.97 -6.52
C ILE A 257 29.90 27.72 -5.40
N MET A 258 29.24 28.82 -5.74
CA MET A 258 28.37 29.56 -4.83
C MET A 258 26.93 29.15 -5.03
N VAL A 259 26.20 29.03 -3.93
CA VAL A 259 24.77 28.72 -3.90
C VAL A 259 24.05 29.84 -3.13
N GLY A 260 23.17 30.54 -3.83
CA GLY A 260 22.36 31.64 -3.32
C GLY A 260 21.07 31.17 -2.65
N GLU A 261 20.46 32.08 -1.89
CA GLU A 261 19.27 31.79 -1.06
C GLU A 261 18.04 31.40 -1.90
N PHE A 262 17.93 31.94 -3.11
CA PHE A 262 16.81 31.70 -4.03
C PHE A 262 17.10 30.63 -5.10
N GLY A 263 18.09 29.75 -4.85
CA GLY A 263 18.41 28.64 -5.77
C GLY A 263 19.32 29.03 -6.94
N GLU A 264 19.93 30.21 -6.91
CA GLU A 264 21.01 30.60 -7.81
C GLU A 264 22.25 29.73 -7.54
N THR A 265 22.85 29.16 -8.58
CA THR A 265 24.16 28.49 -8.51
C THR A 265 25.10 29.16 -9.50
N LEU A 266 26.27 29.59 -9.03
CA LEU A 266 27.28 30.26 -9.84
C LEU A 266 28.65 29.58 -9.69
N VAL A 267 29.27 29.27 -10.82
CA VAL A 267 30.67 28.82 -10.91
C VAL A 267 31.58 30.04 -10.91
N LEU A 268 32.63 29.99 -10.08
CA LEU A 268 33.60 31.05 -9.86
C LEU A 268 35.02 30.62 -10.27
N ASP A 269 35.91 31.62 -10.41
CA ASP A 269 37.37 31.48 -10.43
C ASP A 269 37.95 30.69 -11.63
N TRP A 270 37.98 31.36 -12.79
CA TRP A 270 38.54 30.87 -14.05
C TRP A 270 40.06 31.13 -14.16
N GLY A 271 40.74 31.46 -13.06
CA GLY A 271 42.13 31.95 -13.03
C GLY A 271 43.18 30.97 -13.55
N ILE A 272 42.81 29.70 -13.68
CA ILE A 272 43.63 28.68 -14.34
C ILE A 272 42.92 28.06 -15.53
N ALA A 273 41.98 28.70 -16.20
CA ALA A 273 41.35 28.15 -17.40
C ALA A 273 42.35 28.04 -18.58
N LYS A 274 42.07 27.15 -19.55
CA LYS A 274 42.82 26.98 -20.81
C LYS A 274 41.86 27.14 -21.97
N VAL A 275 42.18 28.03 -22.92
CA VAL A 275 41.51 28.07 -24.23
C VAL A 275 42.17 27.01 -25.12
N VAL A 276 41.36 26.16 -25.74
CA VAL A 276 41.80 25.08 -26.63
C VAL A 276 41.34 25.39 -28.04
N GLY A 277 42.29 25.53 -28.97
CA GLY A 277 42.09 26.07 -30.33
C GLY A 277 41.42 25.13 -31.34
N MET A 278 40.41 24.37 -30.93
CA MET A 278 39.54 23.62 -31.85
C MET A 278 38.10 23.79 -31.41
N VAL A 279 37.44 24.81 -31.96
CA VAL A 279 35.99 25.03 -31.84
C VAL A 279 35.37 24.71 -33.20
N ALA A 280 34.22 24.03 -33.22
CA ALA A 280 33.53 23.68 -34.46
C ALA A 280 32.92 24.90 -35.18
N ASP A 281 32.70 25.99 -34.44
CA ASP A 281 32.29 27.32 -34.92
C ASP A 281 33.34 28.36 -34.54
N GLU A 282 34.04 28.94 -35.53
CA GLU A 282 35.05 29.97 -35.31
C GLU A 282 34.46 31.30 -34.78
N GLU A 283 33.16 31.51 -34.94
CA GLU A 283 32.46 32.75 -34.56
C GLU A 283 32.22 32.89 -33.03
N HIS A 284 32.26 31.79 -32.27
CA HIS A 284 31.96 31.75 -30.83
C HIS A 284 33.16 31.38 -29.93
N ALA A 285 34.38 31.32 -30.47
CA ALA A 285 35.57 30.93 -29.70
C ALA A 285 36.06 32.06 -28.78
N VAL A 286 36.37 31.76 -27.51
CA VAL A 286 36.94 32.76 -26.57
C VAL A 286 38.36 33.11 -26.98
N SER A 287 38.62 34.39 -27.23
CA SER A 287 39.96 34.91 -27.58
C SER A 287 40.68 35.46 -26.35
N THR A 288 41.97 35.11 -26.18
CA THR A 288 42.81 35.52 -25.02
C THR A 288 44.23 35.91 -25.42
N LEU A 289 45.02 36.42 -24.48
CA LEU A 289 46.43 36.81 -24.65
C LEU A 289 47.35 35.71 -25.24
N ARG A 290 47.00 34.42 -25.10
CA ARG A 290 47.81 33.28 -25.58
C ARG A 290 47.44 32.74 -26.95
N SER A 291 46.24 33.03 -27.47
CA SER A 291 45.81 32.55 -28.79
C SER A 291 46.61 33.17 -29.96
N GLN A 292 47.54 34.10 -29.69
CA GLN A 292 48.32 34.85 -30.69
C GLN A 292 49.86 34.76 -30.51
N SER A 293 50.37 33.88 -29.64
CA SER A 293 51.82 33.64 -29.52
C SER A 293 52.16 32.15 -29.41
N ASP A 294 53.08 31.67 -30.25
CA ASP A 294 53.63 30.30 -30.29
C ASP A 294 54.53 29.95 -29.07
N ASP A 295 54.43 30.71 -27.98
CA ASP A 295 55.19 30.44 -26.75
C ASP A 295 54.51 29.36 -25.91
N ALA A 296 54.70 28.13 -26.37
CA ALA A 296 54.41 26.92 -25.62
C ALA A 296 55.23 26.86 -24.31
N THR A 297 54.51 26.67 -23.21
CA THR A 297 54.90 25.80 -22.08
C THR A 297 56.20 26.16 -21.34
N MET A 298 56.12 27.00 -20.31
CA MET A 298 57.14 27.07 -19.25
C MET A 298 56.60 26.58 -17.89
N MET A 299 57.10 25.40 -17.51
CA MET A 299 57.18 24.75 -16.19
C MET A 299 55.90 24.48 -15.37
N GLY A 300 55.38 23.25 -15.50
CA GLY A 300 55.49 22.16 -14.50
C GLY A 300 55.02 22.35 -13.04
N VAL A 301 54.53 23.51 -12.62
CA VAL A 301 53.99 23.70 -11.27
C VAL A 301 52.54 23.23 -11.26
N VAL A 302 52.28 22.07 -10.63
CA VAL A 302 50.93 21.58 -10.38
C VAL A 302 50.24 22.52 -9.37
N THR A 303 49.54 23.54 -9.86
CA THR A 303 48.71 24.47 -9.08
C THR A 303 47.26 24.01 -9.06
N GLY A 304 46.65 23.94 -7.86
CA GLY A 304 45.23 23.62 -7.66
C GLY A 304 44.96 22.76 -6.43
N THR A 305 43.71 22.34 -6.22
CA THR A 305 43.33 21.46 -5.10
C THR A 305 43.40 19.99 -5.50
N PRO A 306 44.40 19.21 -5.03
CA PRO A 306 44.74 17.90 -5.62
C PRO A 306 43.64 16.84 -5.48
N ALA A 307 42.65 17.06 -4.61
CA ALA A 307 41.56 16.12 -4.38
C ALA A 307 40.51 16.08 -5.51
N TYR A 308 40.49 17.10 -6.38
CA TYR A 308 39.55 17.23 -7.50
C TYR A 308 40.23 17.10 -8.87
N MET A 309 41.56 17.17 -8.92
CA MET A 309 42.34 17.11 -10.16
C MET A 309 42.14 15.78 -10.89
N SER A 310 42.02 15.87 -12.21
CA SER A 310 42.10 14.71 -13.10
C SER A 310 43.51 14.08 -13.08
N PRO A 311 43.64 12.77 -13.41
CA PRO A 311 44.93 12.09 -13.53
C PRO A 311 45.91 12.78 -14.47
N GLU A 312 45.45 13.30 -15.61
CA GLU A 312 46.27 14.01 -16.58
C GLU A 312 46.79 15.36 -16.04
N GLN A 313 45.99 16.09 -15.27
CA GLN A 313 46.42 17.30 -14.55
C GLN A 313 47.42 16.96 -13.44
N ALA A 314 47.14 15.92 -12.65
CA ALA A 314 48.04 15.46 -11.59
C ALA A 314 49.39 14.97 -12.15
N ALA A 315 49.40 14.41 -13.36
CA ALA A 315 50.63 14.00 -14.05
C ALA A 315 51.39 15.16 -14.73
N GLY A 316 50.83 16.37 -14.73
CA GLY A 316 51.43 17.53 -15.42
C GLY A 316 51.40 17.44 -16.95
N LYS A 317 50.53 16.58 -17.52
CA LYS A 317 50.41 16.38 -18.97
C LYS A 317 49.52 17.45 -19.60
N VAL A 318 50.03 18.68 -19.73
CA VAL A 318 49.26 19.87 -20.15
C VAL A 318 48.58 19.70 -21.52
N ASP A 319 49.19 18.91 -22.42
CA ASP A 319 48.66 18.65 -23.77
C ASP A 319 47.52 17.63 -23.78
N ALA A 320 47.41 16.81 -22.73
CA ALA A 320 46.34 15.82 -22.57
C ALA A 320 45.11 16.35 -21.81
N VAL A 321 45.15 17.60 -21.34
CA VAL A 321 44.05 18.24 -20.62
C VAL A 321 43.06 18.84 -21.62
N ASP A 322 41.84 18.31 -21.61
CA ASP A 322 40.70 18.73 -22.43
C ASP A 322 39.40 18.82 -21.57
N ALA A 323 38.24 18.98 -22.21
CA ALA A 323 36.93 19.04 -21.52
C ALA A 323 36.66 17.83 -20.60
N ARG A 324 37.24 16.66 -20.88
CA ARG A 324 37.06 15.44 -20.07
C ARG A 324 37.82 15.51 -18.75
N SER A 325 38.81 16.41 -18.62
CA SER A 325 39.43 16.74 -17.33
C SER A 325 38.47 17.49 -16.41
N ASP A 326 37.62 18.36 -16.97
CA ASP A 326 36.55 19.02 -16.24
C ASP A 326 35.46 18.03 -15.83
N VAL A 327 35.10 17.07 -16.70
CA VAL A 327 34.18 15.95 -16.37
C VAL A 327 34.67 15.15 -15.15
N TYR A 328 35.97 14.87 -15.06
CA TYR A 328 36.52 14.20 -13.88
C TYR A 328 36.34 15.03 -12.62
N SER A 329 36.59 16.34 -12.72
CA SER A 329 36.47 17.27 -11.59
C SER A 329 35.00 17.43 -11.14
N LEU A 330 34.05 17.45 -12.09
CA LEU A 330 32.62 17.33 -11.82
C LEU A 330 32.29 16.02 -11.10
N GLY A 331 32.86 14.90 -11.53
CA GLY A 331 32.77 13.61 -10.85
C GLY A 331 33.23 13.66 -9.39
N ALA A 332 34.31 14.39 -9.11
CA ALA A 332 34.82 14.58 -7.75
C ALA A 332 33.90 15.46 -6.89
N VAL A 333 33.25 16.47 -7.48
CA VAL A 333 32.21 17.27 -6.81
C VAL A 333 30.96 16.42 -6.53
N LEU A 334 30.48 15.62 -7.49
CA LEU A 334 29.35 14.72 -7.28
C LEU A 334 29.68 13.70 -6.17
N TYR A 335 30.88 13.12 -6.19
CA TYR A 335 31.35 12.22 -5.13
C TYR A 335 31.30 12.90 -3.75
N GLU A 336 31.74 14.16 -3.69
CA GLU A 336 31.70 14.94 -2.46
C GLU A 336 30.26 15.22 -2.00
N ILE A 337 29.33 15.51 -2.92
CA ILE A 337 27.91 15.65 -2.61
C ILE A 337 27.35 14.35 -2.02
N LEU A 338 27.68 13.19 -2.60
CA LEU A 338 27.14 11.88 -2.19
C LEU A 338 27.71 11.38 -0.87
N THR A 339 28.95 11.74 -0.53
CA THR A 339 29.67 11.18 0.63
C THR A 339 30.08 12.23 1.68
N TYR A 340 29.77 13.50 1.43
CA TYR A 340 30.22 14.68 2.17
C TYR A 340 31.74 14.82 2.33
N ARG A 341 32.50 14.13 1.46
CA ARG A 341 33.96 14.03 1.50
C ARG A 341 34.50 13.88 0.07
N PRO A 342 35.66 14.49 -0.26
CA PRO A 342 36.25 14.29 -1.59
C PRO A 342 36.72 12.84 -1.81
N PRO A 343 36.91 12.41 -3.07
CA PRO A 343 37.26 11.03 -3.42
C PRO A 343 38.59 10.58 -2.81
N PHE A 344 39.58 11.48 -2.74
CA PHE A 344 40.91 11.20 -2.20
C PHE A 344 41.26 12.13 -1.04
N ARG A 345 41.96 11.59 -0.03
CA ARG A 345 42.43 12.33 1.15
C ARG A 345 43.83 11.86 1.55
N GLY A 346 44.67 12.80 1.95
CA GLY A 346 46.04 12.54 2.38
C GLY A 346 46.55 13.59 3.35
N LYS A 347 47.64 13.28 4.04
CA LYS A 347 48.32 14.17 5.01
C LYS A 347 49.06 15.30 4.31
N ASN A 348 49.41 15.14 3.04
CA ASN A 348 50.11 16.15 2.25
C ASN A 348 49.73 16.05 0.75
N PHE A 349 50.08 17.11 0.01
CA PHE A 349 49.78 17.26 -1.42
C PHE A 349 50.25 16.08 -2.27
N ARG A 350 51.50 15.63 -2.08
CA ARG A 350 52.10 14.50 -2.83
C ARG A 350 51.34 13.20 -2.63
N GLN A 351 50.85 12.95 -1.42
CA GLN A 351 50.08 11.74 -1.12
C GLN A 351 48.73 11.73 -1.87
N ILE A 352 48.07 12.88 -1.99
CA ILE A 352 46.80 12.97 -2.71
C ILE A 352 47.03 12.76 -4.22
N LEU A 353 48.06 13.39 -4.80
CA LEU A 353 48.45 13.15 -6.20
C LEU A 353 48.72 11.67 -6.49
N ALA A 354 49.49 11.00 -5.63
CA ALA A 354 49.77 9.57 -5.80
C ALA A 354 48.47 8.74 -5.83
N GLN A 355 47.49 9.07 -4.98
CA GLN A 355 46.19 8.39 -4.98
C GLN A 355 45.39 8.68 -6.25
N VAL A 356 45.36 9.94 -6.72
CA VAL A 356 44.71 10.34 -7.97
C VAL A 356 45.29 9.58 -9.16
N LEU A 357 46.60 9.34 -9.19
CA LEU A 357 47.26 8.64 -10.31
C LEU A 357 47.12 7.12 -10.24
N THR A 358 47.08 6.53 -9.04
CA THR A 358 47.28 5.06 -8.88
C THR A 358 46.11 4.30 -8.28
N ARG A 359 45.11 4.98 -7.69
CA ARG A 359 44.00 4.33 -6.98
C ARG A 359 42.66 4.70 -7.57
N ALA A 360 41.79 3.72 -7.73
CA ALA A 360 40.35 3.96 -7.91
C ALA A 360 39.75 4.50 -6.60
N PRO A 361 38.80 5.45 -6.66
CA PRO A 361 38.08 5.88 -5.46
C PRO A 361 37.20 4.74 -4.93
N LEU A 362 36.96 4.72 -3.62
CA LEU A 362 35.99 3.79 -3.04
C LEU A 362 34.59 4.15 -3.55
N PRO A 363 33.73 3.20 -3.93
CA PRO A 363 32.35 3.52 -4.32
C PRO A 363 31.61 4.31 -3.22
N PRO A 364 30.86 5.39 -3.56
CA PRO A 364 30.09 6.18 -2.60
C PRO A 364 29.25 5.38 -1.60
N SER A 365 28.57 4.34 -2.06
CA SER A 365 27.75 3.42 -1.24
C SER A 365 28.56 2.70 -0.16
N LYS A 366 29.84 2.39 -0.44
CA LYS A 366 30.77 1.79 0.53
C LYS A 366 31.44 2.83 1.41
N ARG A 367 31.61 4.05 0.90
CA ARG A 367 32.27 5.14 1.62
C ARG A 367 31.38 5.76 2.70
N ALA A 368 30.09 5.91 2.40
CA ALA A 368 29.08 6.51 3.26
C ALA A 368 27.77 5.69 3.16
N PRO A 369 27.73 4.44 3.67
CA PRO A 369 26.53 3.61 3.62
C PRO A 369 25.32 4.26 4.29
N GLU A 370 25.54 5.09 5.32
CA GLU A 370 24.53 5.86 6.03
C GLU A 370 23.78 6.85 5.15
N ASN A 371 24.39 7.29 4.04
CA ASN A 371 23.76 8.22 3.12
C ASN A 371 22.79 7.53 2.17
N GLY A 372 22.75 6.19 2.07
CA GLY A 372 21.81 5.49 1.17
C GLY A 372 21.94 5.93 -0.28
N VAL A 373 23.15 5.87 -0.84
CA VAL A 373 23.45 6.31 -2.21
C VAL A 373 22.85 5.32 -3.23
N PRO A 374 21.96 5.75 -4.14
CA PRO A 374 21.36 4.86 -5.14
C PRO A 374 22.39 4.41 -6.17
N ARG A 375 22.31 3.15 -6.59
CA ARG A 375 23.27 2.51 -7.49
C ARG A 375 23.51 3.30 -8.79
N ARG A 376 22.45 3.75 -9.46
CA ARG A 376 22.54 4.49 -10.73
C ARG A 376 23.30 5.82 -10.57
N LEU A 377 23.14 6.50 -9.43
CA LEU A 377 23.83 7.75 -9.13
C LEU A 377 25.31 7.51 -8.80
N GLU A 378 25.62 6.39 -8.14
CA GLU A 378 26.99 5.90 -7.96
C GLU A 378 27.65 5.57 -9.32
N GLU A 379 26.95 4.91 -10.24
CA GLU A 379 27.45 4.58 -11.58
C GLU A 379 27.81 5.86 -12.38
N ILE A 380 26.95 6.89 -12.35
CA ILE A 380 27.24 8.20 -12.97
C ILE A 380 28.50 8.81 -12.36
N CYS A 381 28.57 8.88 -11.02
CA CYS A 381 29.70 9.45 -10.30
C CYS A 381 31.03 8.72 -10.61
N MET A 382 31.00 7.39 -10.57
CA MET A 382 32.19 6.56 -10.78
C MET A 382 32.66 6.58 -12.23
N ARG A 383 31.75 6.70 -13.20
CA ARG A 383 32.10 6.88 -14.62
C ARG A 383 32.82 8.20 -14.87
N CYS A 384 32.38 9.31 -14.26
CA CYS A 384 33.12 10.57 -14.33
C CYS A 384 34.55 10.44 -13.77
N LEU A 385 34.73 9.65 -12.71
CA LEU A 385 36.02 9.43 -12.02
C LEU A 385 36.92 8.34 -12.64
N ALA A 386 36.58 7.85 -13.84
CA ALA A 386 37.42 6.88 -14.55
C ALA A 386 38.82 7.47 -14.84
N LYS A 387 39.85 6.62 -14.77
CA LYS A 387 41.24 7.09 -14.92
C LYS A 387 41.55 7.47 -16.36
N HIS A 388 41.11 6.67 -17.31
CA HIS A 388 41.27 6.96 -18.74
C HIS A 388 40.17 7.92 -19.21
N PRO A 389 40.50 9.04 -19.89
CA PRO A 389 39.52 10.00 -20.39
C PRO A 389 38.45 9.36 -21.32
N ASP A 390 38.82 8.36 -22.11
CA ASP A 390 37.90 7.68 -23.04
C ASP A 390 36.83 6.82 -22.32
N GLU A 391 37.05 6.47 -21.06
CA GLU A 391 36.08 5.72 -20.24
C GLU A 391 35.07 6.65 -19.52
N ARG A 392 35.32 7.96 -19.54
CA ARG A 392 34.45 8.96 -18.91
C ARG A 392 33.24 9.27 -19.80
N PHE A 393 32.34 10.09 -19.29
CA PHE A 393 31.45 10.85 -20.15
C PHE A 393 32.30 11.77 -21.04
N GLN A 394 31.90 11.94 -22.31
CA GLN A 394 32.72 12.68 -23.28
C GLN A 394 32.46 14.19 -23.19
N SER A 395 31.32 14.59 -22.62
CA SER A 395 30.99 15.98 -22.34
C SER A 395 30.29 16.14 -20.98
N ALA A 396 30.25 17.38 -20.46
CA ALA A 396 29.42 17.70 -19.31
C ALA A 396 27.91 17.62 -19.65
N ALA A 397 27.53 17.76 -20.91
CA ALA A 397 26.15 17.57 -21.36
C ALA A 397 25.69 16.12 -21.22
N ASP A 398 26.56 15.14 -21.52
CA ASP A 398 26.25 13.72 -21.32
C ASP A 398 26.00 13.39 -19.83
N VAL A 399 26.71 14.08 -18.93
CA VAL A 399 26.52 13.96 -17.47
C VAL A 399 25.15 14.51 -17.07
N VAL A 400 24.75 15.67 -17.62
CA VAL A 400 23.42 16.26 -17.41
C VAL A 400 22.33 15.30 -17.89
N GLU A 401 22.46 14.74 -19.09
CA GLU A 401 21.48 13.80 -19.63
C GLU A 401 21.32 12.56 -18.72
N ALA A 402 22.43 11.95 -18.29
CA ALA A 402 22.40 10.80 -17.40
C ALA A 402 21.76 11.13 -16.04
N LEU A 403 22.02 12.33 -15.52
CA LEU A 403 21.44 12.82 -14.27
C LEU A 403 19.94 13.11 -14.40
N ASP A 404 19.52 13.73 -15.51
CA ASP A 404 18.11 14.04 -15.79
C ASP A 404 17.28 12.76 -15.95
N GLN A 405 17.81 11.75 -16.64
CA GLN A 405 17.18 10.43 -16.73
C GLN A 405 17.04 9.76 -15.36
N TYR A 406 18.03 9.91 -14.47
CA TYR A 406 17.94 9.40 -13.10
C TYR A 406 16.87 10.14 -12.31
N MET A 407 16.86 11.48 -12.37
CA MET A 407 15.90 12.31 -11.63
C MET A 407 14.45 12.06 -12.08
N ALA A 408 14.21 11.98 -13.39
CA ALA A 408 12.90 11.65 -13.94
C ALA A 408 12.41 10.25 -13.51
N GLY A 409 13.32 9.28 -13.40
CA GLY A 409 13.00 7.94 -12.92
C GLY A 409 12.54 7.91 -11.45
N VAL A 410 13.16 8.74 -10.59
CA VAL A 410 12.76 8.87 -9.19
C VAL A 410 11.37 9.54 -9.09
N GLU A 411 11.14 10.59 -9.86
CA GLU A 411 9.85 11.28 -9.90
C GLU A 411 8.70 10.38 -10.36
N ASP A 412 8.94 9.48 -11.34
CA ASP A 412 7.93 8.53 -11.80
C ASP A 412 7.58 7.50 -10.71
N LEU A 413 8.57 7.01 -9.96
CA LEU A 413 8.34 6.10 -8.82
C LEU A 413 7.51 6.79 -7.73
N ASP A 414 7.87 8.01 -7.33
CA ASP A 414 7.12 8.78 -6.33
C ASP A 414 5.70 9.12 -6.81
N ARG A 415 5.54 9.37 -8.12
CA ARG A 415 4.23 9.58 -8.73
C ARG A 415 3.39 8.31 -8.69
N ARG A 416 3.95 7.15 -9.06
CA ARG A 416 3.25 5.86 -9.00
C ARG A 416 2.88 5.48 -7.57
N ALA A 417 3.75 5.71 -6.59
CA ALA A 417 3.45 5.49 -5.18
C ALA A 417 2.23 6.34 -4.74
N ARG A 418 2.23 7.65 -5.03
CA ARG A 418 1.08 8.52 -4.73
C ARG A 418 -0.22 8.11 -5.43
N LEU A 419 -0.13 7.67 -6.70
CA LEU A 419 -1.30 7.16 -7.42
C LEU A 419 -1.80 5.84 -6.82
N SER A 420 -0.90 4.98 -6.37
CA SER A 420 -1.23 3.75 -5.64
C SER A 420 -1.99 4.07 -4.35
N GLU A 421 -1.46 4.99 -3.52
CA GLU A 421 -2.09 5.44 -2.28
C GLU A 421 -3.49 6.05 -2.53
N ALA A 422 -3.64 6.93 -3.52
CA ALA A 422 -4.93 7.51 -3.88
C ALA A 422 -5.97 6.43 -4.28
N LYS A 423 -5.51 5.37 -4.97
CA LYS A 423 -6.38 4.23 -5.33
C LYS A 423 -6.72 3.33 -4.14
N VAL A 424 -5.85 3.24 -3.14
CA VAL A 424 -6.19 2.60 -1.86
C VAL A 424 -7.29 3.38 -1.14
N ASP A 425 -7.17 4.71 -1.05
CA ASP A 425 -8.17 5.55 -0.41
C ASP A 425 -9.55 5.42 -1.10
N GLU A 426 -9.58 5.49 -2.44
CA GLU A 426 -10.79 5.22 -3.24
C GLU A 426 -11.34 3.81 -2.97
N GLY A 427 -10.47 2.80 -2.92
CA GLY A 427 -10.83 1.42 -2.63
C GLY A 427 -11.46 1.24 -1.25
N LEU A 428 -10.97 1.96 -0.23
CA LEU A 428 -11.49 1.91 1.14
C LEU A 428 -12.90 2.51 1.23
N GLU A 429 -13.18 3.62 0.52
CA GLU A 429 -14.52 4.20 0.46
C GLU A 429 -15.53 3.24 -0.23
N LEU A 430 -15.08 2.60 -1.30
CA LEU A 430 -15.88 1.59 -2.02
C LEU A 430 -16.07 0.31 -1.18
N LEU A 431 -15.07 -0.09 -0.40
CA LEU A 431 -15.17 -1.20 0.54
C LEU A 431 -16.20 -0.92 1.64
N GLU A 432 -16.28 0.31 2.15
CA GLU A 432 -17.33 0.71 3.10
C GLU A 432 -18.73 0.59 2.46
N THR A 433 -18.84 1.02 1.20
CA THR A 433 -20.07 0.92 0.42
C THR A 433 -20.48 -0.55 0.21
N TYR A 434 -19.52 -1.41 -0.14
CA TYR A 434 -19.73 -2.86 -0.24
C TYR A 434 -20.18 -3.46 1.09
N THR A 435 -19.55 -3.07 2.21
CA THR A 435 -19.87 -3.58 3.54
C THR A 435 -21.30 -3.19 3.95
N ARG A 436 -21.72 -1.95 3.67
CA ARG A 436 -23.10 -1.49 3.88
C ARG A 436 -24.10 -2.27 3.01
N ALA A 437 -23.79 -2.47 1.73
CA ALA A 437 -24.65 -3.23 0.83
C ALA A 437 -24.78 -4.70 1.25
N ARG A 438 -23.68 -5.33 1.70
CA ARG A 438 -23.69 -6.69 2.27
C ARG A 438 -24.56 -6.79 3.52
N GLY A 439 -24.46 -5.82 4.43
CA GLY A 439 -25.32 -5.76 5.62
C GLY A 439 -26.81 -5.64 5.27
N MET A 440 -27.14 -4.85 4.24
CA MET A 440 -28.53 -4.73 3.74
C MET A 440 -29.05 -6.04 3.15
N VAL A 441 -28.22 -6.73 2.36
CA VAL A 441 -28.55 -8.05 1.81
C VAL A 441 -28.86 -9.04 2.94
N GLU A 442 -28.02 -9.10 3.96
CA GLU A 442 -28.23 -10.00 5.10
C GLU A 442 -29.52 -9.67 5.87
N HIS A 443 -29.78 -8.38 6.08
CA HIS A 443 -31.01 -7.92 6.74
C HIS A 443 -32.27 -8.29 5.95
N LEU A 444 -32.31 -7.97 4.66
CA LEU A 444 -33.44 -8.30 3.78
C LEU A 444 -33.64 -9.80 3.67
N ARG A 445 -32.55 -10.58 3.64
CA ARG A 445 -32.62 -12.05 3.66
C ARG A 445 -33.29 -12.55 4.92
N GLN A 446 -32.96 -12.00 6.09
CA GLN A 446 -33.60 -12.36 7.35
C GLN A 446 -35.10 -11.99 7.37
N GLU A 447 -35.47 -10.80 6.90
CA GLU A 447 -36.88 -10.42 6.76
C GLU A 447 -37.66 -11.37 5.84
N LEU A 448 -37.03 -11.76 4.73
CA LEU A 448 -37.60 -12.69 3.77
C LEU A 448 -37.86 -14.06 4.40
N MET A 449 -36.89 -14.56 5.18
CA MET A 449 -37.02 -15.82 5.92
C MET A 449 -38.20 -15.80 6.89
N ASP A 450 -38.41 -14.70 7.61
CA ASP A 450 -39.52 -14.57 8.56
C ASP A 450 -40.88 -14.47 7.84
N LEU A 451 -40.94 -13.77 6.70
CA LEU A 451 -42.16 -13.67 5.88
C LEU A 451 -42.54 -15.01 5.24
N GLU A 452 -41.58 -15.75 4.67
CA GLU A 452 -41.86 -17.06 4.08
C GLU A 452 -42.31 -18.10 5.12
N TRP A 453 -41.88 -17.96 6.37
CA TRP A 453 -42.37 -18.80 7.45
C TRP A 453 -43.84 -18.52 7.79
N GLN A 454 -44.25 -17.26 7.72
CA GLN A 454 -45.60 -16.83 8.05
C GLN A 454 -46.59 -17.04 6.90
N ILE A 455 -46.14 -16.91 5.66
CA ILE A 455 -46.98 -16.89 4.47
C ILE A 455 -46.98 -18.26 3.80
N HIS A 456 -48.15 -18.87 3.75
CA HIS A 456 -48.36 -20.22 3.22
C HIS A 456 -48.73 -20.19 1.74
N GLY A 457 -48.47 -21.30 1.04
CA GLY A 457 -48.81 -21.43 -0.38
C GLY A 457 -50.29 -21.24 -0.71
N HIS A 458 -51.19 -21.41 0.25
CA HIS A 458 -52.64 -21.21 0.09
C HIS A 458 -53.13 -19.81 0.50
N ASP A 459 -52.25 -18.93 0.97
CA ASP A 459 -52.64 -17.59 1.39
C ASP A 459 -53.09 -16.70 0.20
N PRO A 460 -53.95 -15.68 0.46
CA PRO A 460 -54.42 -14.75 -0.56
C PRO A 460 -53.28 -14.02 -1.28
N LEU A 461 -53.53 -13.62 -2.54
CA LEU A 461 -52.54 -12.94 -3.38
C LEU A 461 -51.99 -11.66 -2.75
N ASP A 462 -52.81 -10.88 -2.04
CA ASP A 462 -52.37 -9.64 -1.40
C ASP A 462 -51.33 -9.89 -0.29
N THR A 463 -51.46 -10.99 0.45
CA THR A 463 -50.45 -11.42 1.43
C THR A 463 -49.14 -11.78 0.74
N LYS A 464 -49.20 -12.46 -0.41
CA LYS A 464 -48.03 -12.87 -1.20
C LYS A 464 -47.32 -11.69 -1.88
N ARG A 465 -48.03 -10.61 -2.22
CA ARG A 465 -47.43 -9.40 -2.80
C ARG A 465 -46.38 -8.77 -1.89
N ALA A 466 -46.58 -8.79 -0.58
CA ALA A 466 -45.59 -8.29 0.38
C ALA A 466 -44.29 -9.11 0.35
N LEU A 467 -44.40 -10.43 0.24
CA LEU A 467 -43.26 -11.33 0.07
C LEU A 467 -42.52 -11.04 -1.24
N TRP A 468 -43.23 -10.97 -2.38
CA TRP A 468 -42.62 -10.70 -3.68
C TRP A 468 -41.94 -9.33 -3.76
N ALA A 469 -42.50 -8.30 -3.11
CA ALA A 469 -41.86 -6.99 -3.02
C ALA A 469 -40.50 -7.09 -2.31
N ARG A 470 -40.42 -7.83 -1.20
CA ARG A 470 -39.16 -8.05 -0.47
C ARG A 470 -38.17 -8.90 -1.27
N GLN A 471 -38.63 -9.88 -2.04
CA GLN A 471 -37.78 -10.63 -2.98
C GLN A 471 -37.16 -9.71 -4.05
N ALA A 472 -37.93 -8.77 -4.59
CA ALA A 472 -37.43 -7.78 -5.55
C ALA A 472 -36.39 -6.83 -4.91
N GLU A 473 -36.67 -6.31 -3.69
CA GLU A 473 -35.72 -5.49 -2.94
C GLU A 473 -34.40 -6.21 -2.66
N LEU A 474 -34.46 -7.51 -2.31
CA LEU A 474 -33.29 -8.35 -2.10
C LEU A 474 -32.47 -8.52 -3.38
N ALA A 475 -33.12 -8.74 -4.52
CA ALA A 475 -32.44 -8.84 -5.82
C ALA A 475 -31.71 -7.53 -6.19
N GLU A 476 -32.33 -6.37 -5.95
CA GLU A 476 -31.69 -5.07 -6.14
C GLU A 476 -30.53 -4.82 -5.16
N ALA A 477 -30.68 -5.25 -3.91
CA ALA A 477 -29.61 -5.17 -2.92
C ALA A 477 -28.39 -6.03 -3.31
N HIS A 478 -28.62 -7.25 -3.82
CA HIS A 478 -27.56 -8.10 -4.36
C HIS A 478 -26.85 -7.46 -5.55
N ALA A 479 -27.59 -6.85 -6.48
CA ALA A 479 -27.00 -6.15 -7.62
C ALA A 479 -26.08 -5.01 -7.17
N ARG A 480 -26.54 -4.20 -6.20
CA ARG A 480 -25.74 -3.11 -5.60
C ARG A 480 -24.50 -3.64 -4.87
N GLN A 481 -24.65 -4.73 -4.11
CA GLN A 481 -23.53 -5.40 -3.44
C GLN A 481 -22.47 -5.87 -4.47
N GLN A 482 -22.89 -6.48 -5.57
CA GLN A 482 -21.99 -6.96 -6.62
C GLN A 482 -21.25 -5.83 -7.33
N GLN A 483 -21.94 -4.73 -7.63
CA GLN A 483 -21.34 -3.54 -8.22
C GLN A 483 -20.29 -2.92 -7.29
N ALA A 484 -20.63 -2.74 -6.01
CA ALA A 484 -19.71 -2.18 -5.01
C ALA A 484 -18.47 -3.08 -4.81
N PHE A 485 -18.65 -4.39 -4.76
CA PHE A 485 -17.55 -5.35 -4.71
C PHE A 485 -16.60 -5.19 -5.90
N THR A 486 -17.15 -5.13 -7.12
CA THR A 486 -16.36 -5.06 -8.35
C THR A 486 -15.57 -3.75 -8.41
N ALA A 487 -16.21 -2.63 -8.05
CA ALA A 487 -15.55 -1.33 -8.00
C ALA A 487 -14.40 -1.30 -6.97
N ALA A 488 -14.64 -1.79 -5.76
CA ALA A 488 -13.61 -1.85 -4.71
C ALA A 488 -12.42 -2.74 -5.13
N ALA A 489 -12.70 -3.92 -5.69
CA ALA A 489 -11.66 -4.83 -6.18
C ALA A 489 -10.84 -4.19 -7.31
N GLN A 490 -11.49 -3.50 -8.26
CA GLN A 490 -10.80 -2.77 -9.33
C GLN A 490 -9.91 -1.65 -8.81
N ALA A 491 -10.35 -0.90 -7.80
CA ALA A 491 -9.55 0.15 -7.18
C ALA A 491 -8.26 -0.41 -6.55
N PHE A 492 -8.36 -1.48 -5.75
CA PHE A 492 -7.18 -2.10 -5.15
C PHE A 492 -6.26 -2.77 -6.19
N MET A 493 -6.82 -3.42 -7.23
CA MET A 493 -6.01 -3.94 -8.33
C MET A 493 -5.29 -2.82 -9.09
N ALA A 494 -5.93 -1.66 -9.29
CA ALA A 494 -5.28 -0.50 -9.89
C ALA A 494 -4.16 0.05 -8.99
N ALA A 495 -4.36 0.08 -7.67
CA ALA A 495 -3.32 0.46 -6.72
C ALA A 495 -2.07 -0.44 -6.84
N LEU A 496 -2.27 -1.76 -6.93
CA LEU A 496 -1.20 -2.73 -7.16
C LEU A 496 -0.57 -2.61 -8.56
N GLY A 497 -1.34 -2.20 -9.57
CA GLY A 497 -0.82 -1.90 -10.90
C GLY A 497 0.17 -0.73 -10.91
N PHE A 498 -0.04 0.27 -10.05
CA PHE A 498 0.92 1.37 -9.85
C PHE A 498 2.10 0.97 -8.96
N ASN A 499 1.83 0.25 -7.87
CA ASN A 499 2.85 -0.23 -6.94
C ASN A 499 2.55 -1.67 -6.46
N PRO A 500 3.21 -2.70 -7.04
CA PRO A 500 3.00 -4.10 -6.67
C PRO A 500 3.41 -4.46 -5.23
N GLU A 501 4.26 -3.64 -4.60
CA GLU A 501 4.75 -3.83 -3.22
C GLU A 501 3.86 -3.14 -2.18
N ASN A 502 2.71 -2.59 -2.59
CA ASN A 502 1.76 -1.98 -1.65
C ASN A 502 0.99 -3.05 -0.87
N ASP A 503 1.51 -3.41 0.30
CA ASP A 503 0.93 -4.44 1.17
C ASP A 503 -0.47 -4.07 1.68
N ASP A 504 -0.76 -2.79 1.88
CA ASP A 504 -2.09 -2.32 2.32
C ASP A 504 -3.14 -2.62 1.23
N ALA A 505 -2.84 -2.28 -0.03
CA ALA A 505 -3.71 -2.59 -1.16
C ALA A 505 -3.94 -4.11 -1.32
N ALA A 506 -2.87 -4.90 -1.18
CA ALA A 506 -2.95 -6.36 -1.28
C ALA A 506 -3.81 -6.96 -0.16
N ASN A 507 -3.59 -6.55 1.09
CA ASN A 507 -4.37 -7.04 2.23
C ASN A 507 -5.85 -6.65 2.17
N GLU A 508 -6.18 -5.44 1.72
CA GLU A 508 -7.59 -5.02 1.57
C GLU A 508 -8.29 -5.73 0.42
N LEU A 509 -7.56 -6.02 -0.68
CA LEU A 509 -8.07 -6.91 -1.73
C LEU A 509 -8.28 -8.34 -1.21
N ALA A 510 -7.35 -8.87 -0.43
CA ALA A 510 -7.52 -10.17 0.24
C ALA A 510 -8.73 -10.15 1.19
N ARG A 511 -9.01 -9.04 1.88
CA ARG A 511 -10.20 -8.88 2.73
C ARG A 511 -11.50 -8.93 1.93
N LEU A 512 -11.55 -8.31 0.74
CA LEU A 512 -12.72 -8.42 -0.14
C LEU A 512 -12.98 -9.88 -0.56
N TYR A 513 -11.93 -10.58 -0.99
CA TYR A 513 -12.06 -12.00 -1.36
C TYR A 513 -12.34 -12.89 -0.16
N TRP A 514 -11.88 -12.53 1.03
CA TRP A 514 -12.19 -13.22 2.27
C TRP A 514 -13.69 -13.25 2.56
N PHE A 515 -14.39 -12.13 2.33
CA PHE A 515 -15.85 -12.12 2.48
C PHE A 515 -16.54 -13.07 1.50
N ARG A 516 -16.06 -13.15 0.26
CA ARG A 516 -16.58 -14.10 -0.74
C ARG A 516 -16.29 -15.55 -0.39
N LEU A 517 -15.09 -15.83 0.11
CA LEU A 517 -14.73 -17.14 0.62
C LEU A 517 -15.67 -17.57 1.75
N ARG A 518 -15.93 -16.70 2.73
CA ARG A 518 -16.87 -17.02 3.84
C ARG A 518 -18.31 -17.23 3.33
N ASP A 519 -18.74 -16.44 2.35
CA ASP A 519 -20.08 -16.60 1.77
C ASP A 519 -20.19 -17.94 1.00
N ALA A 520 -19.14 -18.34 0.28
CA ALA A 520 -19.05 -19.64 -0.41
C ALA A 520 -18.99 -20.83 0.57
N GLU A 521 -18.20 -20.72 1.65
CA GLU A 521 -18.12 -21.74 2.71
C GLU A 521 -19.48 -21.99 3.37
N ARG A 522 -20.30 -20.95 3.55
CA ARG A 522 -21.67 -21.06 4.11
C ARG A 522 -22.68 -21.64 3.12
N ALA A 523 -22.43 -21.44 1.82
CA ALA A 523 -23.26 -21.97 0.75
C ALA A 523 -22.95 -23.43 0.41
N ASP A 524 -21.87 -24.01 0.98
CA ASP A 524 -21.34 -25.33 0.60
C ASP A 524 -20.97 -25.39 -0.91
N ASP A 525 -20.48 -24.27 -1.47
CA ASP A 525 -20.04 -24.15 -2.87
C ASP A 525 -18.53 -24.44 -2.98
N ASP A 526 -18.19 -25.72 -3.16
CA ASP A 526 -16.80 -26.20 -3.19
C ASP A 526 -15.93 -25.50 -4.25
N ASP A 527 -16.50 -25.24 -5.44
CA ASP A 527 -15.78 -24.61 -6.56
C ASP A 527 -15.44 -23.15 -6.21
N ALA A 528 -16.43 -22.39 -5.72
CA ALA A 528 -16.20 -21.01 -5.30
C ALA A 528 -15.25 -20.90 -4.09
N VAL A 529 -15.29 -21.87 -3.16
CA VAL A 529 -14.34 -21.94 -2.03
C VAL A 529 -12.91 -22.09 -2.54
N ILE A 530 -12.67 -22.95 -3.52
CA ILE A 530 -11.33 -23.13 -4.12
C ILE A 530 -10.85 -21.82 -4.77
N ASP A 531 -11.69 -21.20 -5.60
CA ASP A 531 -11.34 -19.98 -6.33
C ASP A 531 -11.02 -18.81 -5.40
N TYR A 532 -11.92 -18.51 -4.46
CA TYR A 532 -11.73 -17.38 -3.55
C TYR A 532 -10.62 -17.62 -2.54
N ARG A 533 -10.38 -18.87 -2.11
CA ARG A 533 -9.23 -19.19 -1.28
C ARG A 533 -7.92 -18.90 -2.01
N GLY A 534 -7.79 -19.31 -3.27
CA GLY A 534 -6.61 -19.02 -4.08
C GLY A 534 -6.35 -17.52 -4.22
N LEU A 535 -7.42 -16.73 -4.40
CA LEU A 535 -7.33 -15.26 -4.45
C LEU A 535 -6.91 -14.64 -3.12
N VAL A 536 -7.47 -15.10 -1.98
CA VAL A 536 -7.04 -14.64 -0.66
C VAL A 536 -5.56 -14.95 -0.45
N GLU A 537 -5.13 -16.17 -0.73
CA GLU A 537 -3.73 -16.59 -0.57
C GLU A 537 -2.77 -15.78 -1.46
N ALA A 538 -3.16 -15.44 -2.69
CA ALA A 538 -2.34 -14.65 -3.62
C ALA A 538 -2.06 -13.22 -3.13
N TYR A 539 -3.05 -12.58 -2.50
CA TYR A 539 -2.95 -11.19 -2.06
C TYR A 539 -2.67 -11.04 -0.56
N ASN A 540 -2.73 -12.11 0.22
CA ASN A 540 -2.45 -12.07 1.65
C ASN A 540 -0.98 -11.67 1.91
N ARG A 541 -0.79 -10.65 2.75
CA ARG A 541 0.50 -10.20 3.28
C ARG A 541 0.52 -10.36 4.81
N GLY A 542 0.13 -11.54 5.28
CA GLY A 542 0.12 -11.94 6.69
C GLY A 542 -1.19 -11.71 7.44
N LEU A 543 -2.15 -10.96 6.88
CA LEU A 543 -3.40 -10.61 7.55
C LEU A 543 -4.28 -11.83 7.87
N PHE A 544 -4.28 -12.85 7.00
CA PHE A 544 -5.18 -14.01 7.10
C PHE A 544 -4.47 -15.32 7.46
N ASP A 545 -3.18 -15.30 7.82
CA ASP A 545 -2.38 -16.53 8.04
C ASP A 545 -3.00 -17.49 9.06
N GLN A 546 -3.45 -16.98 10.20
CA GLN A 546 -4.07 -17.81 11.23
C GLN A 546 -5.43 -18.35 10.77
N LEU A 547 -6.20 -17.52 10.07
CA LEU A 547 -7.52 -17.90 9.59
C LEU A 547 -7.38 -18.97 8.51
N LEU A 548 -6.50 -18.80 7.52
CA LEU A 548 -6.29 -19.74 6.41
C LEU A 548 -5.90 -21.16 6.84
N ARG A 549 -5.36 -21.35 8.06
CA ARG A 549 -5.11 -22.69 8.64
C ARG A 549 -6.36 -23.53 8.84
N GLY A 550 -7.54 -22.92 8.95
CA GLY A 550 -8.82 -23.64 8.94
C GLY A 550 -9.24 -24.22 10.28
N GLU A 551 -8.65 -23.76 11.38
CA GLU A 551 -8.96 -24.29 12.71
C GLU A 551 -10.19 -23.60 13.32
N GLY A 552 -11.17 -24.40 13.71
CA GLY A 552 -12.23 -24.01 14.65
C GLY A 552 -11.98 -24.65 16.01
N ARG A 553 -12.92 -24.49 16.95
CA ARG A 553 -12.85 -25.10 18.28
C ARG A 553 -14.17 -25.79 18.63
N VAL A 554 -14.09 -26.83 19.45
CA VAL A 554 -15.27 -27.54 19.96
C VAL A 554 -15.30 -27.51 21.48
N ILE A 555 -16.49 -27.31 22.03
CA ILE A 555 -16.83 -27.51 23.44
C ILE A 555 -17.86 -28.63 23.51
N VAL A 556 -17.65 -29.62 24.38
CA VAL A 556 -18.56 -30.76 24.55
C VAL A 556 -18.90 -30.95 26.03
N ARG A 557 -20.19 -30.91 26.35
CA ARG A 557 -20.72 -31.13 27.70
C ARG A 557 -21.69 -32.32 27.68
N SER A 558 -21.68 -33.12 28.74
CA SER A 558 -22.65 -34.20 28.91
C SER A 558 -23.22 -34.27 30.32
N VAL A 559 -24.40 -34.87 30.44
CA VAL A 559 -25.02 -35.24 31.71
C VAL A 559 -25.33 -36.75 31.71
N PRO A 560 -24.73 -37.55 32.61
CA PRO A 560 -23.65 -37.18 33.53
C PRO A 560 -22.34 -36.81 32.82
N ALA A 561 -21.45 -36.09 33.52
CA ALA A 561 -20.10 -35.77 33.04
C ALA A 561 -19.18 -37.00 33.08
N GLY A 562 -18.04 -36.96 32.39
CA GLY A 562 -17.08 -38.07 32.33
C GLY A 562 -17.29 -39.02 31.16
N ALA A 563 -18.04 -38.62 30.13
CA ALA A 563 -18.19 -39.39 28.91
C ALA A 563 -16.95 -39.24 28.02
N THR A 564 -16.44 -40.33 27.46
CA THR A 564 -15.34 -40.29 26.48
C THR A 564 -15.87 -39.76 25.15
N VAL A 565 -15.13 -38.87 24.51
CA VAL A 565 -15.52 -38.19 23.27
C VAL A 565 -14.50 -38.45 22.17
N VAL A 566 -14.94 -39.10 21.10
CA VAL A 566 -14.16 -39.25 19.87
C VAL A 566 -14.84 -38.46 18.76
N ALA A 567 -14.09 -37.63 18.04
CA ALA A 567 -14.57 -36.95 16.85
C ALA A 567 -14.09 -37.69 15.60
N ALA A 568 -15.02 -38.07 14.73
CA ALA A 568 -14.71 -38.71 13.46
C ALA A 568 -15.06 -37.80 12.29
N GLN A 569 -14.11 -37.48 11.41
CA GLN A 569 -14.41 -36.79 10.15
C GLN A 569 -15.00 -37.80 9.17
N CYS A 570 -16.21 -37.52 8.68
CA CYS A 570 -16.87 -38.35 7.69
C CYS A 570 -16.39 -37.97 6.29
N ILE A 571 -15.86 -38.93 5.55
CA ILE A 571 -15.63 -38.80 4.10
C ILE A 571 -16.64 -39.64 3.34
N GLU A 572 -16.90 -39.29 2.10
CA GLU A 572 -17.76 -40.07 1.21
C GLU A 572 -16.93 -41.14 0.48
N VAL A 573 -17.27 -42.41 0.71
CA VAL A 573 -16.70 -43.58 0.04
C VAL A 573 -17.87 -44.35 -0.55
N ASP A 574 -17.90 -44.55 -1.87
CA ASP A 574 -18.99 -45.24 -2.59
C ASP A 574 -20.40 -44.66 -2.28
N LEU A 575 -20.53 -43.34 -2.25
CA LEU A 575 -21.76 -42.61 -1.88
C LEU A 575 -22.24 -42.87 -0.43
N GLN A 576 -21.39 -43.45 0.41
CA GLN A 576 -21.65 -43.65 1.84
C GLN A 576 -20.64 -42.88 2.67
N ARG A 577 -21.12 -42.15 3.68
CA ARG A 577 -20.23 -41.45 4.61
C ARG A 577 -19.60 -42.44 5.60
N GLN A 578 -18.29 -42.61 5.52
CA GLN A 578 -17.52 -43.45 6.43
C GLN A 578 -16.61 -42.56 7.31
N PRO A 579 -16.48 -42.86 8.61
CA PRO A 579 -15.52 -42.18 9.47
C PRO A 579 -14.09 -42.55 9.04
N LEU A 580 -13.26 -41.56 8.68
CA LEU A 580 -11.86 -41.80 8.26
C LEU A 580 -10.85 -41.30 9.29
N ILE A 581 -10.99 -40.05 9.73
CA ILE A 581 -10.04 -39.43 10.66
C ILE A 581 -10.69 -39.40 12.03
N GLN A 582 -10.10 -40.08 13.00
CA GLN A 582 -10.54 -40.05 14.40
C GLN A 582 -9.60 -39.18 15.23
N ALA A 583 -10.18 -38.28 16.02
CA ALA A 583 -9.50 -37.47 17.01
C ALA A 583 -10.11 -37.76 18.38
N ASP A 584 -9.28 -38.20 19.33
CA ASP A 584 -9.68 -38.33 20.73
C ASP A 584 -9.73 -36.93 21.37
N LEU A 585 -10.91 -36.52 21.79
CA LEU A 585 -11.12 -35.22 22.44
C LEU A 585 -11.05 -35.29 23.97
N GLY A 586 -10.87 -36.50 24.53
CA GLY A 586 -10.80 -36.75 25.97
C GLY A 586 -12.16 -37.06 26.59
N VAL A 587 -12.39 -36.54 27.80
CA VAL A 587 -13.62 -36.80 28.59
C VAL A 587 -14.38 -35.51 28.87
N THR A 588 -15.72 -35.58 28.87
CA THR A 588 -16.56 -34.41 29.13
C THR A 588 -16.43 -33.92 30.59
N PRO A 589 -16.46 -32.59 30.83
CA PRO A 589 -16.57 -31.53 29.82
C PRO A 589 -15.25 -31.28 29.08
N VAL A 590 -15.32 -31.26 27.75
CA VAL A 590 -14.23 -30.89 26.86
C VAL A 590 -14.30 -29.40 26.56
N GLN A 591 -13.19 -28.67 26.67
CA GLN A 591 -13.15 -27.21 26.45
C GLN A 591 -12.16 -26.81 25.35
N HIS A 592 -12.65 -26.07 24.36
CA HIS A 592 -11.87 -25.39 23.32
C HIS A 592 -10.85 -26.25 22.58
N VAL A 593 -11.19 -27.51 22.30
CA VAL A 593 -10.29 -28.40 21.53
C VAL A 593 -10.28 -27.97 20.07
N PRO A 594 -9.10 -27.71 19.47
CA PRO A 594 -9.02 -27.32 18.07
C PRO A 594 -9.41 -28.49 17.17
N LEU A 595 -10.25 -28.21 16.17
CA LEU A 595 -10.59 -29.15 15.11
C LEU A 595 -10.52 -28.43 13.77
N GLN A 596 -10.11 -29.16 12.73
CA GLN A 596 -10.16 -28.64 11.36
C GLN A 596 -11.60 -28.35 10.97
N GLN A 597 -11.80 -27.31 10.17
CA GLN A 597 -13.12 -26.96 9.68
C GLN A 597 -13.76 -28.12 8.91
N GLY A 598 -15.08 -28.22 8.98
CA GLY A 598 -15.88 -29.22 8.29
C GLY A 598 -16.86 -29.95 9.20
N THR A 599 -17.45 -31.02 8.67
CA THR A 599 -18.41 -31.84 9.38
C THR A 599 -17.72 -32.99 10.12
N TRP A 600 -18.00 -33.11 11.41
CA TRP A 600 -17.51 -34.14 12.31
C TRP A 600 -18.68 -34.91 12.92
N LEU A 601 -18.50 -36.19 13.20
CA LEU A 601 -19.39 -36.99 14.02
C LEU A 601 -18.76 -37.17 15.40
N LEU A 602 -19.34 -36.54 16.42
CA LEU A 602 -18.95 -36.78 17.80
C LEU A 602 -19.59 -38.09 18.28
N GLN A 603 -18.77 -39.00 18.79
CA GLN A 603 -19.17 -40.27 19.39
C GLN A 603 -18.88 -40.18 20.88
N LEU A 604 -19.94 -40.15 21.69
CA LEU A 604 -19.84 -40.01 23.13
C LEU A 604 -20.26 -41.32 23.80
N GLN A 605 -19.41 -41.83 24.68
CA GLN A 605 -19.66 -43.06 25.41
C GLN A 605 -19.57 -42.82 26.91
N HIS A 606 -20.51 -43.39 27.67
CA HIS A 606 -20.49 -43.35 29.13
C HIS A 606 -20.94 -44.70 29.66
N ALA A 607 -20.21 -45.26 30.62
CA ALA A 607 -20.53 -46.56 31.19
C ALA A 607 -21.96 -46.60 31.74
N GLY A 608 -22.71 -47.64 31.37
CA GLY A 608 -24.09 -47.85 31.81
C GLY A 608 -25.16 -47.13 30.98
N PHE A 609 -24.79 -46.41 29.92
CA PHE A 609 -25.72 -45.70 29.04
C PHE A 609 -25.53 -46.09 27.58
N ARG A 610 -26.53 -45.77 26.74
CA ARG A 610 -26.46 -45.92 25.29
C ARG A 610 -25.51 -44.89 24.70
N ASP A 611 -24.67 -45.30 23.75
CA ASP A 611 -23.78 -44.41 23.00
C ASP A 611 -24.56 -43.32 22.27
N VAL A 612 -24.02 -42.09 22.28
CA VAL A 612 -24.64 -40.92 21.67
C VAL A 612 -23.79 -40.44 20.50
N HIS A 613 -24.43 -40.23 19.35
CA HIS A 613 -23.80 -39.74 18.13
C HIS A 613 -24.36 -38.38 17.75
N ILE A 614 -23.49 -37.37 17.61
CA ILE A 614 -23.89 -35.99 17.30
C ILE A 614 -23.07 -35.45 16.13
N PRO A 615 -23.67 -35.19 14.97
CA PRO A 615 -23.01 -34.46 13.90
C PRO A 615 -22.74 -33.02 14.31
N VAL A 616 -21.58 -32.48 14.00
CA VAL A 616 -21.19 -31.11 14.35
C VAL A 616 -20.49 -30.48 13.15
N ARG A 617 -20.91 -29.28 12.79
CA ARG A 617 -20.20 -28.46 11.80
C ARG A 617 -19.25 -27.53 12.54
N VAL A 618 -17.95 -27.68 12.30
CA VAL A 618 -16.90 -26.82 12.84
C VAL A 618 -16.55 -25.78 11.79
N GLU A 619 -16.82 -24.51 12.09
CA GLU A 619 -16.40 -23.39 11.26
C GLU A 619 -15.07 -22.80 11.72
N ARG A 620 -14.31 -22.27 10.77
CA ARG A 620 -13.01 -21.65 11.00
C ARG A 620 -13.12 -20.44 11.93
N GLY A 621 -12.31 -20.44 12.98
CA GLY A 621 -12.30 -19.38 13.99
C GLY A 621 -13.53 -19.35 14.91
N GLU A 622 -14.52 -20.22 14.69
CA GLU A 622 -15.72 -20.30 15.51
C GLU A 622 -15.62 -21.43 16.56
N VAL A 623 -16.55 -21.39 17.51
CA VAL A 623 -16.65 -22.40 18.58
C VAL A 623 -17.97 -23.14 18.41
N ALA A 624 -17.91 -24.42 18.08
CA ALA A 624 -19.08 -25.29 18.10
C ALA A 624 -19.34 -25.77 19.53
N ASP A 625 -20.52 -25.46 20.07
CA ASP A 625 -20.89 -25.76 21.44
C ASP A 625 -21.96 -26.85 21.49
N VAL A 626 -21.59 -28.00 22.07
CA VAL A 626 -22.41 -29.22 22.07
C VAL A 626 -22.72 -29.63 23.50
N ALA A 627 -23.99 -29.86 23.79
CA ALA A 627 -24.45 -30.42 25.05
C ALA A 627 -25.35 -31.63 24.79
N CYS A 628 -25.18 -32.70 25.56
CA CYS A 628 -26.02 -33.89 25.45
C CYS A 628 -26.39 -34.50 26.79
N ARG A 629 -27.43 -35.33 26.80
CA ARG A 629 -27.82 -36.17 27.92
C ARG A 629 -27.66 -37.63 27.56
N PHE A 630 -27.40 -38.47 28.54
CA PHE A 630 -27.33 -39.91 28.36
C PHE A 630 -28.58 -40.59 28.93
N PHE A 631 -29.04 -41.63 28.24
CA PHE A 631 -30.18 -42.46 28.62
C PHE A 631 -29.82 -43.94 28.50
N THR A 632 -30.40 -44.79 29.34
CA THR A 632 -30.22 -46.26 29.25
C THR A 632 -31.14 -46.85 28.19
N ASP A 633 -30.86 -48.07 27.74
CA ASP A 633 -31.70 -48.77 26.76
C ASP A 633 -33.15 -48.98 27.29
N GLU A 634 -33.33 -49.15 28.60
CA GLU A 634 -34.66 -49.22 29.23
C GLU A 634 -35.41 -47.89 29.18
N GLN A 635 -34.71 -46.76 29.35
CA GLN A 635 -35.30 -45.43 29.29
C GLN A 635 -35.72 -45.04 27.87
N ILE A 636 -34.93 -45.45 26.86
CA ILE A 636 -35.23 -45.19 25.45
C ILE A 636 -36.34 -46.13 24.96
N GLY A 637 -36.26 -47.41 25.32
CA GLY A 637 -37.16 -48.46 24.84
C GLY A 637 -36.71 -49.06 23.50
N ALA A 638 -36.97 -50.36 23.32
CA ALA A 638 -36.43 -51.16 22.21
C ALA A 638 -36.85 -50.70 20.79
N HIS A 639 -37.93 -49.92 20.68
CA HIS A 639 -38.49 -49.45 19.41
C HIS A 639 -38.12 -48.01 19.05
N PHE A 640 -37.44 -47.29 19.95
CA PHE A 640 -37.13 -45.88 19.78
C PHE A 640 -35.63 -45.64 19.64
N LEU A 641 -35.30 -44.51 19.02
CA LEU A 641 -33.96 -43.96 18.89
C LEU A 641 -33.92 -42.63 19.64
N TYR A 642 -32.83 -42.40 20.38
CA TYR A 642 -32.57 -41.11 21.01
C TYR A 642 -31.99 -40.14 19.98
N VAL A 643 -32.65 -39.00 19.80
CA VAL A 643 -32.16 -37.87 19.02
C VAL A 643 -31.81 -36.75 20.00
N PRO A 644 -30.51 -36.43 20.17
CA PRO A 644 -30.06 -35.43 21.13
C PRO A 644 -30.65 -34.04 20.86
N GLY A 645 -31.02 -33.35 21.93
CA GLY A 645 -31.45 -31.95 21.87
C GLY A 645 -30.34 -31.00 21.40
N GLY A 646 -30.73 -29.78 21.01
CA GLY A 646 -29.81 -28.72 20.55
C GLY A 646 -30.18 -28.09 19.21
N PRO A 647 -29.39 -27.10 18.76
CA PRO A 647 -29.62 -26.38 17.51
C PRO A 647 -29.33 -27.26 16.30
N PHE A 648 -30.16 -27.15 15.26
CA PHE A 648 -29.94 -27.77 13.96
C PHE A 648 -30.40 -26.85 12.82
N ILE A 649 -29.88 -27.06 11.61
CA ILE A 649 -30.27 -26.28 10.43
C ILE A 649 -31.45 -26.98 9.75
N MET A 650 -32.63 -26.35 9.79
CA MET A 650 -33.85 -26.80 9.12
C MET A 650 -33.96 -26.16 7.73
N GLY A 651 -34.53 -26.86 6.74
CA GLY A 651 -34.86 -26.33 5.42
C GLY A 651 -33.70 -26.29 4.42
N GLY A 652 -33.88 -25.53 3.34
CA GLY A 652 -32.83 -25.21 2.36
C GLY A 652 -32.79 -26.01 1.06
N ASP A 653 -33.74 -26.91 0.81
CA ASP A 653 -33.81 -27.63 -0.47
C ASP A 653 -34.45 -26.78 -1.57
N ALA A 654 -33.62 -26.05 -2.34
CA ALA A 654 -34.12 -25.18 -3.42
C ALA A 654 -34.89 -25.94 -4.51
N ALA A 655 -34.78 -27.27 -4.61
CA ALA A 655 -35.53 -28.08 -5.56
C ALA A 655 -36.95 -28.45 -5.07
N CYS A 656 -37.23 -28.28 -3.78
CA CYS A 656 -38.55 -28.56 -3.21
C CYS A 656 -39.42 -27.29 -3.29
N SER A 657 -40.58 -27.41 -3.95
CA SER A 657 -41.51 -26.28 -4.17
C SER A 657 -42.12 -25.70 -2.89
N THR A 658 -41.99 -26.39 -1.76
CA THR A 658 -42.43 -25.96 -0.44
C THR A 658 -41.26 -25.74 0.52
N ALA A 659 -40.02 -25.72 0.02
CA ALA A 659 -38.86 -25.57 0.87
C ALA A 659 -38.86 -24.23 1.58
N ARG A 660 -38.65 -24.30 2.88
CA ARG A 660 -38.38 -23.13 3.72
C ARG A 660 -36.90 -22.80 3.65
N TYR A 661 -36.55 -21.53 3.81
CA TYR A 661 -35.16 -21.10 3.95
C TYR A 661 -34.43 -21.83 5.08
N ARG A 662 -33.11 -22.00 4.92
CA ARG A 662 -32.24 -22.51 5.98
C ARG A 662 -32.34 -21.62 7.22
N ARG A 663 -32.71 -22.19 8.36
CA ARG A 663 -32.72 -21.50 9.66
C ARG A 663 -32.21 -22.43 10.76
N VAL A 664 -31.50 -21.86 11.74
CA VAL A 664 -31.14 -22.58 12.96
C VAL A 664 -32.37 -22.66 13.87
N VAL A 665 -32.80 -23.87 14.18
CA VAL A 665 -33.94 -24.17 15.05
C VAL A 665 -33.45 -24.98 16.23
N GLU A 666 -33.98 -24.71 17.42
CA GLU A 666 -33.65 -25.45 18.63
C GLU A 666 -34.73 -26.50 18.91
N VAL A 667 -34.31 -27.76 19.02
CA VAL A 667 -35.20 -28.90 19.29
C VAL A 667 -34.71 -29.59 20.55
N GLY A 668 -35.64 -29.94 21.45
CA GLY A 668 -35.34 -30.69 22.67
C GLY A 668 -34.90 -32.14 22.41
N ASP A 669 -34.58 -32.85 23.48
CA ASP A 669 -34.35 -34.30 23.43
C ASP A 669 -35.63 -35.02 22.98
N VAL A 670 -35.56 -35.85 21.94
CA VAL A 670 -36.71 -36.63 21.46
C VAL A 670 -36.36 -38.10 21.24
N PHE A 671 -37.31 -38.96 21.57
CA PHE A 671 -37.25 -40.40 21.25
C PHE A 671 -38.15 -40.66 20.03
N VAL A 672 -37.55 -41.08 18.92
CA VAL A 672 -38.25 -41.27 17.65
C VAL A 672 -38.33 -42.75 17.32
N ALA A 673 -39.50 -43.24 16.93
CA ALA A 673 -39.68 -44.64 16.55
C ALA A 673 -38.72 -44.99 15.40
N ARG A 674 -38.01 -46.11 15.51
CA ARG A 674 -37.01 -46.54 14.52
C ARG A 674 -37.62 -46.83 13.15
N TYR A 675 -38.87 -47.29 13.12
CA TYR A 675 -39.59 -47.67 11.91
C TYR A 675 -40.96 -46.99 11.86
N PRO A 676 -41.51 -46.75 10.65
CA PRO A 676 -42.89 -46.31 10.49
C PRO A 676 -43.89 -47.30 11.09
N VAL A 677 -45.06 -46.80 11.49
CA VAL A 677 -46.18 -47.64 11.94
C VAL A 677 -46.57 -48.62 10.84
N THR A 678 -46.61 -49.89 11.17
CA THR A 678 -46.88 -50.97 10.24
C THR A 678 -48.39 -51.21 10.05
N CYS A 679 -48.76 -51.85 8.93
CA CYS A 679 -50.10 -52.32 8.67
C CYS A 679 -50.62 -53.25 9.79
N ALA A 680 -49.76 -54.11 10.35
CA ALA A 680 -50.11 -55.00 11.45
C ALA A 680 -50.47 -54.23 12.73
N GLU A 681 -49.65 -53.24 13.11
CA GLU A 681 -49.88 -52.42 14.31
C GLU A 681 -51.17 -51.60 14.18
N TYR A 682 -51.34 -50.95 13.03
CA TYR A 682 -52.55 -50.16 12.76
C TYR A 682 -53.81 -51.04 12.67
N LEU A 683 -53.71 -52.25 12.13
CA LEU A 683 -54.82 -53.21 12.16
C LEU A 683 -55.17 -53.63 13.59
N GLY A 684 -54.18 -53.78 14.47
CA GLY A 684 -54.41 -54.05 15.89
C GLY A 684 -55.27 -52.97 16.56
N PHE A 685 -55.01 -51.70 16.24
CA PHE A 685 -55.83 -50.56 16.66
C PHE A 685 -57.26 -50.65 16.11
N LEU A 686 -57.41 -50.83 14.80
CA LEU A 686 -58.73 -50.89 14.19
C LEU A 686 -59.55 -52.06 14.72
N ARG A 687 -58.94 -53.25 14.90
CA ARG A 687 -59.64 -54.44 15.40
C ARG A 687 -60.12 -54.26 16.83
N GLU A 688 -59.33 -53.65 17.71
CA GLU A 688 -59.81 -53.36 19.06
C GLU A 688 -60.96 -52.33 19.01
N LEU A 689 -60.81 -51.26 18.25
CA LEU A 689 -61.87 -50.27 18.08
C LEU A 689 -63.15 -50.91 17.52
N ASP A 690 -63.03 -51.86 16.59
CA ASP A 690 -64.13 -52.58 15.94
C ASP A 690 -64.96 -53.42 16.94
N THR A 691 -64.34 -53.88 18.04
CA THR A 691 -65.07 -54.58 19.13
C THR A 691 -65.96 -53.65 19.95
N ARG A 692 -65.65 -52.35 20.00
CA ARG A 692 -66.35 -51.35 20.82
C ARG A 692 -67.29 -50.48 19.97
N ASP A 693 -66.83 -50.05 18.80
CA ASP A 693 -67.57 -49.23 17.84
C ASP A 693 -67.16 -49.58 16.40
N ARG A 694 -67.96 -50.46 15.80
CA ARG A 694 -67.80 -50.96 14.44
C ARG A 694 -67.81 -49.86 13.37
N ARG A 695 -68.60 -48.81 13.59
CA ARG A 695 -68.75 -47.71 12.63
C ARG A 695 -67.54 -46.78 12.70
N ALA A 696 -67.05 -46.48 13.90
CA ALA A 696 -65.83 -45.69 14.09
C ALA A 696 -64.61 -46.41 13.51
N ALA A 697 -64.46 -47.71 13.77
CA ALA A 697 -63.35 -48.50 13.20
C ALA A 697 -63.37 -48.50 11.66
N GLN A 698 -64.54 -48.66 11.06
CA GLN A 698 -64.68 -48.55 9.61
C GLN A 698 -64.36 -47.13 9.13
N ALA A 699 -64.82 -46.07 9.80
CA ALA A 699 -64.56 -44.69 9.40
C ALA A 699 -63.07 -44.35 9.30
N ARG A 700 -62.26 -44.89 10.22
CA ARG A 700 -60.80 -44.71 10.32
C ARG A 700 -59.98 -45.69 9.47
N SER A 701 -60.63 -46.56 8.70
CA SER A 701 -59.93 -47.52 7.85
C SER A 701 -59.27 -46.81 6.66
N PRO A 702 -58.07 -47.25 6.22
CA PRO A 702 -57.32 -46.59 5.16
C PRO A 702 -58.08 -46.38 3.84
N ARG A 703 -57.87 -45.24 3.20
CA ARG A 703 -58.45 -44.85 1.90
C ARG A 703 -57.46 -44.00 1.10
N LEU A 704 -57.49 -44.13 -0.24
CA LEU A 704 -56.70 -43.25 -1.12
C LEU A 704 -57.39 -41.90 -1.38
N LYS A 705 -58.72 -41.86 -1.33
CA LYS A 705 -59.53 -40.65 -1.49
C LYS A 705 -60.69 -40.66 -0.50
N ALA A 706 -61.16 -39.47 -0.11
CA ALA A 706 -62.25 -39.32 0.85
C ALA A 706 -63.59 -39.92 0.36
N ASP A 707 -63.83 -39.83 -0.95
CA ASP A 707 -64.96 -40.42 -1.68
C ASP A 707 -64.68 -41.85 -2.19
N GLY A 708 -63.45 -42.33 -2.02
CA GLY A 708 -63.03 -43.67 -2.38
C GLY A 708 -63.53 -44.74 -1.41
N GLY A 709 -63.63 -45.97 -1.91
CA GLY A 709 -63.81 -47.16 -1.07
C GLY A 709 -62.63 -47.36 -0.12
N TYR A 710 -62.86 -48.15 0.93
CA TYR A 710 -61.81 -48.52 1.86
C TYR A 710 -60.79 -49.45 1.20
N LEU A 711 -59.51 -49.16 1.42
CA LEU A 711 -58.42 -50.07 1.04
C LEU A 711 -58.50 -51.39 1.82
N TRP A 712 -58.94 -51.31 3.07
CA TRP A 712 -59.04 -52.45 3.96
C TRP A 712 -60.49 -52.89 4.09
N GLY A 713 -60.73 -54.14 3.71
CA GLY A 713 -62.04 -54.78 3.77
C GLY A 713 -62.30 -55.46 5.12
N ARG A 714 -63.35 -56.29 5.16
CA ARG A 714 -63.61 -57.19 6.29
C ARG A 714 -63.23 -58.61 5.92
N GLY A 715 -62.59 -59.30 6.86
CA GLY A 715 -62.23 -60.70 6.72
C GLY A 715 -63.42 -61.63 6.89
N PRO A 716 -63.21 -62.96 6.77
CA PRO A 716 -64.24 -63.98 7.00
C PRO A 716 -64.79 -63.99 8.43
N ASP A 717 -63.99 -63.50 9.39
CA ASP A 717 -64.36 -63.30 10.79
C ASP A 717 -65.25 -62.05 11.01
N GLY A 718 -65.55 -61.31 9.94
CA GLY A 718 -66.34 -60.10 9.97
C GLY A 718 -65.62 -58.88 10.55
N LEU A 719 -64.38 -59.01 11.02
CA LEU A 719 -63.55 -57.91 11.51
C LEU A 719 -62.80 -57.26 10.36
N ILE A 720 -62.30 -56.04 10.58
CA ILE A 720 -61.43 -55.38 9.60
C ILE A 720 -60.17 -56.24 9.37
N ALA A 721 -59.75 -56.32 8.11
CA ALA A 721 -58.54 -57.01 7.68
C ALA A 721 -57.82 -56.20 6.60
N TRP A 722 -56.49 -56.21 6.61
CA TRP A 722 -55.71 -55.68 5.48
C TRP A 722 -55.89 -56.61 4.26
N PRO A 723 -55.83 -56.09 3.03
CA PRO A 723 -55.97 -56.91 1.82
C PRO A 723 -54.76 -57.84 1.69
N SER A 724 -54.96 -59.15 1.50
CA SER A 724 -53.82 -60.05 1.24
C SER A 724 -53.18 -59.79 -0.12
N VAL A 725 -53.94 -59.24 -1.06
CA VAL A 725 -53.54 -58.84 -2.41
C VAL A 725 -54.33 -57.58 -2.80
N ASP A 726 -53.70 -56.58 -3.40
CA ASP A 726 -54.40 -55.41 -3.92
C ASP A 726 -55.05 -55.63 -5.30
N ALA A 727 -55.65 -54.57 -5.84
CA ALA A 727 -56.33 -54.59 -7.14
C ALA A 727 -55.40 -54.90 -8.32
N GLU A 728 -54.08 -54.80 -8.14
CA GLU A 728 -53.06 -55.04 -9.16
C GLU A 728 -52.38 -56.41 -9.01
N GLY A 729 -52.78 -57.19 -8.01
CA GLY A 729 -52.20 -58.52 -7.76
C GLY A 729 -50.96 -58.51 -6.87
N LEU A 730 -50.60 -57.37 -6.26
CA LEU A 730 -49.46 -57.24 -5.36
C LEU A 730 -49.84 -57.68 -3.94
N ARG A 731 -48.99 -58.54 -3.35
CA ARG A 731 -49.18 -59.04 -2.00
C ARG A 731 -48.76 -57.97 -0.98
N TRP A 732 -49.68 -57.62 -0.09
CA TRP A 732 -49.37 -56.68 1.00
C TRP A 732 -48.89 -57.44 2.23
N GLU A 733 -47.72 -57.03 2.74
CA GLU A 733 -47.10 -57.66 3.90
C GLU A 733 -47.42 -56.91 5.20
N PRO A 734 -47.62 -57.59 6.33
CA PRO A 734 -48.04 -56.96 7.59
C PRO A 734 -47.04 -55.94 8.16
N HIS A 735 -45.75 -56.10 7.84
CA HIS A 735 -44.66 -55.24 8.32
C HIS A 735 -44.45 -53.98 7.46
N TRP A 736 -45.21 -53.80 6.39
CA TRP A 736 -45.13 -52.59 5.57
C TRP A 736 -45.72 -51.39 6.30
N PRO A 737 -45.26 -50.16 6.01
CA PRO A 737 -45.85 -48.95 6.55
C PRO A 737 -47.32 -48.81 6.18
N VAL A 738 -48.15 -48.38 7.13
CA VAL A 738 -49.55 -48.04 6.84
C VAL A 738 -49.61 -46.77 6.00
N ILE A 739 -50.47 -46.77 4.97
CA ILE A 739 -50.72 -45.62 4.09
C ILE A 739 -52.21 -45.33 4.00
N GLY A 740 -52.60 -44.17 3.46
CA GLY A 740 -54.00 -43.82 3.22
C GLY A 740 -54.79 -43.51 4.49
N ILE A 741 -54.12 -43.07 5.56
CA ILE A 741 -54.77 -42.60 6.79
C ILE A 741 -54.69 -41.07 6.87
N CYS A 742 -55.71 -40.43 7.43
CA CYS A 742 -55.68 -39.00 7.65
C CYS A 742 -54.94 -38.64 8.96
N LEU A 743 -54.63 -37.36 9.14
CA LEU A 743 -53.92 -36.87 10.33
C LEU A 743 -54.66 -37.18 11.64
N ASP A 744 -55.98 -37.05 11.66
CA ASP A 744 -56.80 -37.33 12.85
C ASP A 744 -56.84 -38.80 13.22
N ASP A 745 -56.72 -39.69 12.22
CA ASP A 745 -56.65 -41.14 12.41
C ASP A 745 -55.29 -41.58 12.94
N ALA A 746 -54.22 -40.96 12.44
CA ALA A 746 -52.87 -41.17 12.96
C ALA A 746 -52.73 -40.69 14.42
N ARG A 747 -53.35 -39.55 14.76
CA ARG A 747 -53.42 -39.06 16.15
C ARG A 747 -54.22 -39.99 17.06
N ALA A 748 -55.35 -40.53 16.57
CA ALA A 748 -56.14 -41.51 17.32
C ALA A 748 -55.37 -42.80 17.58
N PHE A 749 -54.61 -43.30 16.60
CA PHE A 749 -53.71 -44.42 16.78
C PHE A 749 -52.64 -44.14 17.86
N CYS A 750 -52.03 -42.95 17.84
CA CYS A 750 -51.04 -42.57 18.86
C CYS A 750 -51.64 -42.58 20.28
N ALA A 751 -52.85 -42.04 20.45
CA ALA A 751 -53.56 -42.06 21.74
C ALA A 751 -53.81 -43.50 22.21
N TRP A 752 -54.32 -44.35 21.32
CA TRP A 752 -54.53 -45.77 21.60
C TRP A 752 -53.25 -46.52 21.96
N TYR A 753 -52.17 -46.27 21.21
CA TYR A 753 -50.87 -46.89 21.49
C TYR A 753 -50.34 -46.43 22.85
N SER A 754 -50.55 -45.16 23.20
CA SER A 754 -50.14 -44.61 24.49
C SER A 754 -50.83 -45.30 25.66
N GLU A 755 -52.14 -45.51 25.56
CA GLU A 755 -52.91 -46.23 26.58
C GLU A 755 -52.44 -47.67 26.78
N ARG A 756 -52.11 -48.38 25.70
CA ARG A 756 -51.69 -49.79 25.77
C ARG A 756 -50.25 -49.99 26.22
N SER A 757 -49.35 -49.14 25.76
CA SER A 757 -47.92 -49.26 26.05
C SER A 757 -47.55 -48.64 27.40
N GLY A 758 -48.39 -47.75 27.94
CA GLY A 758 -48.06 -46.96 29.12
C GLY A 758 -47.04 -45.84 28.85
N VAL A 759 -46.67 -45.62 27.58
CA VAL A 759 -45.74 -44.59 27.14
C VAL A 759 -46.49 -43.58 26.28
N THR A 760 -46.38 -42.29 26.60
CA THR A 760 -47.01 -41.24 25.79
C THR A 760 -46.32 -41.11 24.43
N VAL A 761 -47.03 -41.44 23.35
CA VAL A 761 -46.56 -41.27 21.97
C VAL A 761 -47.39 -40.24 21.21
N ARG A 762 -46.74 -39.53 20.29
CA ARG A 762 -47.38 -38.59 19.37
C ARG A 762 -46.67 -38.59 18.02
N LEU A 763 -47.30 -37.99 17.02
CA LEU A 763 -46.63 -37.68 15.77
C LEU A 763 -45.47 -36.70 16.02
N PRO A 764 -44.31 -36.89 15.37
CA PRO A 764 -43.22 -35.93 15.43
C PRO A 764 -43.65 -34.61 14.77
N THR A 765 -43.09 -33.50 15.22
CA THR A 765 -43.20 -32.25 14.46
C THR A 765 -42.30 -32.30 13.22
N GLU A 766 -42.45 -31.35 12.31
CA GLU A 766 -41.60 -31.25 11.12
C GLU A 766 -40.13 -31.05 11.53
N GLU A 767 -39.87 -30.19 12.52
CA GLU A 767 -38.53 -29.92 13.04
C GLU A 767 -37.88 -31.17 13.65
N GLU A 768 -38.65 -31.94 14.42
CA GLU A 768 -38.17 -33.16 15.07
C GLU A 768 -37.86 -34.26 14.07
N TRP A 769 -38.76 -34.46 13.09
CA TRP A 769 -38.56 -35.45 12.04
C TRP A 769 -37.36 -35.09 11.17
N GLU A 770 -37.24 -33.82 10.78
CA GLU A 770 -36.16 -33.34 9.95
C GLU A 770 -34.81 -33.43 10.66
N LYS A 771 -34.74 -33.03 11.94
CA LYS A 771 -33.53 -33.20 12.76
C LYS A 771 -33.17 -34.68 12.93
N ALA A 772 -34.14 -35.55 13.15
CA ALA A 772 -33.90 -36.99 13.27
C ALA A 772 -33.35 -37.59 11.97
N ALA A 773 -33.81 -37.09 10.82
CA ALA A 773 -33.42 -37.61 9.52
C ALA A 773 -32.09 -36.99 9.01
N ARG A 774 -31.91 -35.67 9.11
CA ARG A 774 -30.76 -34.92 8.58
C ARG A 774 -29.65 -34.70 9.60
N GLY A 775 -29.93 -34.78 10.89
CA GLY A 775 -28.99 -34.40 11.93
C GLY A 775 -28.81 -32.88 12.03
N THR A 776 -27.62 -32.48 12.48
CA THR A 776 -27.27 -31.11 12.90
C THR A 776 -26.18 -30.46 12.04
N ASP A 777 -25.68 -31.14 11.00
CA ASP A 777 -24.58 -30.67 10.14
C ASP A 777 -25.03 -29.88 8.90
N GLY A 778 -26.35 -29.69 8.71
CA GLY A 778 -26.92 -28.89 7.64
C GLY A 778 -26.98 -29.56 6.27
N ARG A 779 -26.72 -30.88 6.18
CA ARG A 779 -26.88 -31.67 4.93
C ARG A 779 -28.27 -31.51 4.32
N LEU A 780 -28.41 -31.52 3.00
CA LEU A 780 -29.70 -31.34 2.31
C LEU A 780 -30.64 -32.54 2.47
N HIS A 781 -30.11 -33.76 2.36
CA HIS A 781 -30.86 -35.00 2.55
C HIS A 781 -30.28 -35.84 3.70
N PRO A 782 -31.06 -36.77 4.28
CA PRO A 782 -30.59 -37.67 5.34
C PRO A 782 -29.27 -38.40 5.01
N TRP A 783 -29.12 -38.78 3.75
CA TRP A 783 -27.96 -39.50 3.21
C TRP A 783 -26.81 -38.59 2.76
N GLY A 784 -27.02 -37.28 2.61
CA GLY A 784 -26.02 -36.34 2.13
C GLY A 784 -26.57 -35.26 1.19
N SER A 785 -25.67 -34.52 0.56
CA SER A 785 -26.01 -33.45 -0.40
C SER A 785 -25.84 -33.90 -1.87
N ARG A 786 -25.58 -35.18 -2.10
CA ARG A 786 -25.27 -35.79 -3.40
C ARG A 786 -26.05 -37.07 -3.59
#